data_AF-A0A814ZK59-F1
#
_entry.id   AF-A0A814ZK59-F1
#
_cell.length_a   1.000
_cell.length_b   1.000
_cell.length_c   1.000
_cell.angle_alpha   90.00
_cell.angle_beta   90.00
_cell.angle_gamma   90.00
#
_symmetry.space_group_name_H-M   'P 1'
#
loop_
_entity.id
_entity.type
_entity.pdbx_description
1 polymer ?
#
loop_
_entity_poly.entity_id
_entity_poly.type
_entity_poly.pdbx_seq_one_letter_code
_entity_poly.pdbx_strand_id
1 'polypeptide(L)'
;MSDVTWDEIRSLRADFLNLQLTETANKLSERNCVELIGLLVKEGLLNVIYTTDGKDIITEQRLIREILDEIYANEGRINIVDLAQHLKIDLSYIESKVGDVCKEDPTLQFILGQFISAEYTSHLVEEINDMLVERGLISFSELIRQYDLPTEYLNSIVTNRIIASSLHNIKFESGTLYTDNYVRLQQNILIGYLEAAFLPVRVSEIIKNTRINENLIQNLIVNLIRDNRITGNLIGTTKENSIFYPKLYTDAQAKYIESFFTQNGYIEYSLVRNLGITDPEGQTKFVLKDRNQILFLISGCIDLLKFLPQLEMNIENGLVSNEYVDITTLMPNSFNENDIEKLFKTENSINELIKSLGGEFISNTFIIGKELQEKIDKKLNEISQEYAEKECVQCTPQMYAAVIQGNITLANPSLVKGASGKKSSTSTGKRKGASKFIEETNSNQETISFISKDEIKTQIRIINEELPDEIIDLLTDNLYSIKSRQYLDLFIQRVKESFILKENETGHDTTRKNEIKNIQETLKQLHGNICIFLHSIEQLIADNETTLADTLQRHLIRSLCTDMCDIIIREIDTSASTKTGQLSIEERNKIIQKLPESSRNHLSKVNESLNGKNVETTLTRLEDAASEILQVILKRPNKKTEKDLILDIREKLKEKLTDEQDPAMILHLTITLLFYAVNNGRLIHAPGKTVPTLIKFLSKTLPNNINQRLHEMQDFVIQQSTTGGVASTQLSNEKIEFIKKLGLNAKENMSFTSFSNDTNETS
;
A
#
# COMPACT_ATOMS: atom_id res chain seq x y z
N MET A 1 -72.30 46.90 -26.43
CA MET A 1 -72.98 47.90 -25.59
C MET A 1 -73.92 48.69 -26.48
N SER A 2 -75.22 48.47 -26.35
CA SER A 2 -76.25 49.27 -26.99
C SER A 2 -76.39 50.58 -26.21
N ASP A 3 -76.21 51.71 -26.89
CA ASP A 3 -76.48 53.06 -26.36
C ASP A 3 -77.90 53.11 -25.80
N VAL A 4 -78.01 52.99 -24.47
CA VAL A 4 -79.22 53.35 -23.72
C VAL A 4 -79.44 54.82 -24.04
N THR A 5 -80.41 55.09 -24.92
CA THR A 5 -80.59 56.41 -25.50
C THR A 5 -80.94 57.39 -24.38
N TRP A 6 -80.44 58.62 -24.45
CA TRP A 6 -80.74 59.66 -23.45
C TRP A 6 -82.25 59.87 -23.22
N ASP A 7 -83.08 59.47 -24.18
CA ASP A 7 -84.53 59.44 -24.06
C ASP A 7 -85.06 58.31 -23.17
N GLU A 8 -84.43 57.13 -23.12
CA GLU A 8 -84.73 56.07 -22.14
C GLU A 8 -84.39 56.54 -20.72
N ILE A 9 -83.24 57.19 -20.53
CA ILE A 9 -82.85 57.77 -19.23
C ILE A 9 -83.86 58.86 -18.82
N ARG A 10 -84.31 59.70 -19.76
CA ARG A 10 -85.30 60.75 -19.49
C ARG A 10 -86.68 60.16 -19.19
N SER A 11 -87.10 59.11 -19.89
CA SER A 11 -88.34 58.36 -19.61
C SER A 11 -88.28 57.73 -18.23
N LEU A 12 -87.21 56.99 -17.91
CA LEU A 12 -86.98 56.39 -16.59
C LEU A 12 -87.02 57.44 -15.48
N ARG A 13 -86.46 58.63 -15.72
CA ARG A 13 -86.48 59.73 -14.75
C ARG A 13 -87.87 60.33 -14.58
N ALA A 14 -88.65 60.43 -15.65
CA ALA A 14 -90.05 60.86 -15.60
C ALA A 14 -90.94 59.82 -14.92
N ASP A 15 -90.74 58.53 -15.21
CA ASP A 15 -91.42 57.41 -14.56
C ASP A 15 -91.07 57.35 -13.07
N PHE A 16 -89.81 57.58 -12.70
CA PHE A 16 -89.37 57.67 -11.31
C PHE A 16 -90.01 58.85 -10.57
N LEU A 17 -90.14 60.01 -11.23
CA LEU A 17 -90.78 61.19 -10.66
C LEU A 17 -92.29 60.98 -10.51
N ASN A 18 -92.92 60.32 -11.47
CA ASN A 18 -94.32 59.89 -11.38
C ASN A 18 -94.53 58.88 -10.24
N LEU A 19 -93.62 57.92 -10.07
CA LEU A 19 -93.65 56.93 -8.98
C LEU A 19 -93.42 57.58 -7.59
N GLN A 20 -92.62 58.64 -7.51
CA GLN A 20 -92.44 59.42 -6.28
C GLN A 20 -93.68 60.26 -5.91
N LEU A 21 -94.43 60.74 -6.91
CA LEU A 21 -95.65 61.53 -6.71
C LEU A 21 -96.88 60.67 -6.42
N THR A 22 -96.90 59.40 -6.83
CA THR A 22 -97.92 58.45 -6.40
C THR A 22 -97.76 58.11 -4.91
N GLU A 23 -98.69 58.59 -4.08
CA GLU A 23 -98.82 58.12 -2.70
C GLU A 23 -99.30 56.66 -2.70
N THR A 24 -98.37 55.72 -2.58
CA THR A 24 -98.70 54.32 -2.32
C THR A 24 -99.31 54.19 -0.92
N ALA A 25 -100.57 53.76 -0.83
CA ALA A 25 -101.37 53.72 0.40
C ALA A 25 -100.80 52.83 1.53
N ASN A 26 -99.79 52.01 1.26
CA ASN A 26 -99.15 51.15 2.26
C ASN A 26 -97.62 51.31 2.19
N LYS A 27 -97.07 52.32 2.87
CA LYS A 27 -95.63 52.36 3.18
C LYS A 27 -95.40 51.47 4.40
N LEU A 28 -94.71 50.34 4.23
CA LEU A 28 -94.13 49.66 5.38
C LEU A 28 -93.01 50.54 5.94
N SER A 29 -93.05 50.79 7.25
CA SER A 29 -91.90 51.37 7.94
C SER A 29 -90.75 50.36 7.94
N GLU A 30 -89.51 50.84 7.99
CA GLU A 30 -88.31 49.99 8.09
C GLU A 30 -88.43 48.99 9.26
N ARG A 31 -89.00 49.44 10.37
CA ARG A 31 -89.30 48.60 11.54
C ARG A 31 -90.25 47.45 11.21
N ASN A 32 -91.32 47.70 10.44
CA ASN A 32 -92.26 46.66 10.03
C ASN A 32 -91.59 45.68 9.04
N CYS A 33 -90.71 46.17 8.16
CA CYS A 33 -89.94 45.30 7.26
C CYS A 33 -88.99 44.37 8.03
N VAL A 34 -88.28 44.89 9.04
CA VAL A 34 -87.39 44.08 9.89
C VAL A 34 -88.19 43.04 10.69
N GLU A 35 -89.35 43.41 11.24
CA GLU A 35 -90.22 42.46 11.96
C GLU A 35 -90.77 41.36 11.06
N LEU A 36 -91.16 41.69 9.82
CA LEU A 36 -91.61 40.69 8.83
C LEU A 36 -90.48 39.76 8.39
N ILE A 37 -89.28 40.29 8.13
CA ILE A 37 -88.11 39.46 7.82
C ILE A 37 -87.77 38.57 9.02
N GLY A 38 -87.83 39.09 10.24
CA GLY A 38 -87.62 38.32 11.46
C GLY A 38 -88.66 37.21 11.67
N LEU A 39 -89.92 37.43 11.29
CA LEU A 39 -90.96 36.40 11.28
C LEU A 39 -90.67 35.33 10.22
N LEU A 40 -90.26 35.72 9.00
CA LEU A 40 -89.93 34.78 7.93
C LEU A 40 -88.70 33.92 8.24
N VAL A 41 -87.71 34.47 8.94
CA VAL A 41 -86.54 33.71 9.44
C VAL A 41 -86.96 32.73 10.54
N LYS A 42 -87.85 33.13 11.46
CA LYS A 42 -88.36 32.24 12.53
C LYS A 42 -89.16 31.05 12.00
N GLU A 43 -89.94 31.27 10.94
CA GLU A 43 -90.69 30.23 10.23
C GLU A 43 -89.81 29.36 9.31
N GLY A 44 -88.49 29.65 9.22
CA GLY A 44 -87.54 28.89 8.40
C GLY A 44 -87.70 29.05 6.89
N LEU A 45 -88.50 30.05 6.46
CA LEU A 45 -88.81 30.29 5.05
C LEU A 45 -87.71 31.10 4.33
N LEU A 46 -86.83 31.78 5.08
CA LEU A 46 -85.81 32.66 4.51
C LEU A 46 -84.50 32.55 5.30
N ASN A 47 -83.41 32.23 4.60
CA ASN A 47 -82.06 32.26 5.18
C ASN A 47 -81.36 33.56 4.81
N VAL A 48 -80.93 34.30 5.83
CA VAL A 48 -80.44 35.68 5.72
C VAL A 48 -79.03 35.76 6.27
N ILE A 49 -78.19 36.52 5.57
CA ILE A 49 -76.87 36.93 6.04
C ILE A 49 -76.92 38.43 6.35
N TYR A 50 -76.43 38.80 7.53
CA TYR A 50 -76.35 40.20 7.94
C TYR A 50 -74.97 40.75 7.60
N THR A 51 -74.94 41.96 7.03
CA THR A 51 -73.69 42.71 6.88
C THR A 51 -73.15 43.16 8.23
N THR A 52 -71.83 43.29 8.37
CA THR A 52 -71.17 43.77 9.60
C THR A 52 -71.56 45.20 9.96
N ASP A 53 -71.97 45.98 8.96
CA ASP A 53 -72.50 47.34 9.12
C ASP A 53 -73.96 47.36 9.64
N GLY A 54 -74.64 46.21 9.66
CA GLY A 54 -76.02 46.05 10.13
C GLY A 54 -77.08 46.75 9.26
N LYS A 55 -76.70 47.22 8.07
CA LYS A 55 -77.57 48.00 7.17
C LYS A 55 -78.29 47.12 6.15
N ASP A 56 -77.59 46.12 5.62
CA ASP A 56 -78.09 45.27 4.54
C ASP A 56 -78.27 43.82 4.99
N ILE A 57 -79.35 43.23 4.48
CA ILE A 57 -79.82 41.87 4.69
C ILE A 57 -79.71 41.17 3.34
N ILE A 58 -78.77 40.23 3.21
CA ILE A 58 -78.39 39.61 1.93
C ILE A 58 -78.84 38.14 1.93
N THR A 59 -79.37 37.68 0.79
CA THR A 59 -79.69 36.27 0.57
C THR A 59 -78.47 35.53 0.03
N GLU A 60 -78.37 34.22 0.28
CA GLU A 60 -77.23 33.41 -0.16
C GLU A 60 -76.95 33.50 -1.67
N GLN A 61 -78.00 33.51 -2.50
CA GLN A 61 -77.86 33.64 -3.96
C GLN A 61 -77.35 35.01 -4.38
N ARG A 62 -77.71 36.07 -3.64
CA ARG A 62 -77.23 37.42 -3.90
C ARG A 62 -75.77 37.56 -3.47
N LEU A 63 -75.39 36.94 -2.36
CA LEU A 63 -74.01 36.88 -1.92
C LEU A 63 -73.09 36.24 -2.97
N ILE A 64 -73.52 35.12 -3.59
CA ILE A 64 -72.72 34.48 -4.65
C ILE A 64 -72.51 35.43 -5.84
N ARG A 65 -73.55 36.15 -6.28
CA ARG A 65 -73.43 37.14 -7.37
C ARG A 65 -72.53 38.31 -6.99
N GLU A 66 -72.68 38.85 -5.78
CA GLU A 66 -71.84 39.95 -5.31
C GLU A 66 -70.37 39.53 -5.18
N ILE A 67 -70.09 38.27 -4.78
CA ILE A 67 -68.73 37.72 -4.79
C ILE A 67 -68.19 37.65 -6.22
N LEU A 68 -68.97 37.17 -7.19
CA LEU A 68 -68.56 37.11 -8.59
C LEU A 68 -68.30 38.51 -9.15
N ASP A 69 -69.22 39.46 -8.93
CA ASP A 69 -69.09 40.85 -9.38
C ASP A 69 -67.83 41.50 -8.80
N GLU A 70 -67.50 41.26 -7.52
CA GLU A 70 -66.26 41.74 -6.90
C GLU A 70 -65.00 41.07 -7.45
N ILE A 71 -65.06 39.80 -7.83
CA ILE A 71 -63.93 39.12 -8.50
C ILE A 71 -63.70 39.74 -9.89
N TYR A 72 -64.76 40.01 -10.66
CA TYR A 72 -64.65 40.69 -11.95
C TYR A 72 -64.15 42.13 -11.80
N ALA A 73 -64.59 42.85 -10.77
CA ALA A 73 -64.15 44.23 -10.50
C ALA A 73 -62.65 44.32 -10.16
N ASN A 74 -62.09 43.29 -9.51
CA ASN A 74 -60.68 43.21 -9.14
C ASN A 74 -59.82 42.41 -10.15
N GLU A 75 -60.18 42.49 -11.45
CA GLU A 75 -59.43 41.89 -12.56
C GLU A 75 -59.18 40.37 -12.42
N GLY A 76 -60.05 39.67 -11.68
CA GLY A 76 -60.02 38.22 -11.55
C GLY A 76 -59.14 37.66 -10.44
N ARG A 77 -58.51 38.49 -9.59
CA ARG A 77 -57.76 38.01 -8.42
C ARG A 77 -58.15 38.76 -7.14
N ILE A 78 -58.64 38.03 -6.13
CA ILE A 78 -58.97 38.63 -4.82
C ILE A 78 -58.75 37.65 -3.66
N ASN A 79 -58.22 38.16 -2.55
CA ASN A 79 -58.12 37.42 -1.29
C ASN A 79 -59.47 37.44 -0.56
N ILE A 80 -59.86 36.33 0.09
CA ILE A 80 -61.14 36.27 0.84
C ILE A 80 -61.19 37.36 1.93
N VAL A 81 -60.07 37.69 2.57
CA VAL A 81 -60.06 38.74 3.60
C VAL A 81 -60.42 40.11 3.02
N ASP A 82 -59.90 40.43 1.83
CA ASP A 82 -60.19 41.69 1.14
C ASP A 82 -61.63 41.69 0.60
N LEU A 83 -62.08 40.54 0.08
CA LEU A 83 -63.47 40.32 -0.34
C LEU A 83 -64.45 40.52 0.83
N ALA A 84 -64.12 40.03 2.03
CA ALA A 84 -64.91 40.22 3.24
C ALA A 84 -64.98 41.69 3.66
N GLN A 85 -63.90 42.46 3.47
CA GLN A 85 -63.88 43.89 3.73
C GLN A 85 -64.69 44.69 2.70
N HIS A 86 -64.60 44.35 1.42
CA HIS A 86 -65.35 45.02 0.34
C HIS A 86 -66.85 44.77 0.46
N LEU A 87 -67.25 43.51 0.67
CA LEU A 87 -68.64 43.12 0.84
C LEU A 87 -69.18 43.45 2.24
N LYS A 88 -68.29 43.70 3.21
CA LYS A 88 -68.62 43.96 4.63
C LYS A 88 -69.47 42.85 5.23
N ILE A 89 -69.03 41.62 4.99
CA ILE A 89 -69.68 40.39 5.47
C ILE A 89 -68.63 39.60 6.24
N ASP A 90 -69.06 38.93 7.33
CA ASP A 90 -68.14 38.11 8.11
C ASP A 90 -67.52 37.01 7.25
N LEU A 91 -66.21 36.81 7.44
CA LEU A 91 -65.37 35.86 6.72
C LEU A 91 -65.98 34.45 6.69
N SER A 92 -66.58 34.00 7.79
CA SER A 92 -67.20 32.68 7.94
C SER A 92 -68.28 32.39 6.90
N TYR A 93 -69.08 33.39 6.53
CA TYR A 93 -70.14 33.20 5.53
C TYR A 93 -69.56 33.08 4.13
N ILE A 94 -68.53 33.86 3.82
CA ILE A 94 -67.85 33.81 2.52
C ILE A 94 -67.11 32.47 2.37
N GLU A 95 -66.38 32.01 3.38
CA GLU A 95 -65.70 30.71 3.40
C GLU A 95 -66.65 29.54 3.13
N SER A 96 -67.84 29.57 3.74
CA SER A 96 -68.86 28.53 3.52
C SER A 96 -69.40 28.50 2.08
N LYS A 97 -69.32 29.62 1.36
CA LYS A 97 -69.85 29.80 0.01
C LYS A 97 -68.81 29.69 -1.10
N VAL A 98 -67.52 29.62 -0.78
CA VAL A 98 -66.43 29.40 -1.76
C VAL A 98 -66.72 28.21 -2.68
N GLY A 99 -67.18 27.10 -2.09
CA GLY A 99 -67.49 25.88 -2.85
C GLY A 99 -68.71 25.99 -3.77
N ASP A 100 -69.64 26.90 -3.49
CA ASP A 100 -70.80 27.13 -4.35
C ASP A 100 -70.46 28.13 -5.47
N VAL A 101 -69.62 29.13 -5.20
CA VAL A 101 -69.07 30.06 -6.20
C VAL A 101 -68.26 29.30 -7.25
N CYS A 102 -67.42 28.35 -6.84
CA CYS A 102 -66.63 27.52 -7.78
C CYS A 102 -67.49 26.55 -8.62
N LYS A 103 -68.74 26.27 -8.21
CA LYS A 103 -69.68 25.45 -9.01
C LYS A 103 -70.42 26.30 -10.04
N GLU A 104 -70.76 27.55 -9.70
CA GLU A 104 -71.40 28.47 -10.65
C GLU A 104 -70.44 28.86 -11.77
N ASP A 105 -69.18 29.18 -11.43
CA ASP A 105 -68.14 29.50 -12.41
C ASP A 105 -66.96 28.50 -12.32
N PRO A 106 -66.90 27.49 -13.22
CA PRO A 106 -65.84 26.47 -13.22
C PRO A 106 -64.48 27.02 -13.69
N THR A 107 -64.44 28.25 -14.19
CA THR A 107 -63.22 28.96 -14.62
C THR A 107 -62.45 29.57 -13.45
N LEU A 108 -63.06 29.65 -12.26
CA LEU A 108 -62.44 30.16 -11.04
C LEU A 108 -61.72 29.05 -10.29
N GLN A 109 -60.51 29.36 -9.84
CA GLN A 109 -59.71 28.49 -9.00
C GLN A 109 -59.51 29.12 -7.63
N PHE A 110 -59.66 28.33 -6.59
CA PHE A 110 -59.46 28.78 -5.21
C PHE A 110 -58.16 28.19 -4.64
N ILE A 111 -57.19 29.05 -4.32
CA ILE A 111 -55.84 28.65 -3.89
C ILE A 111 -55.41 29.49 -2.69
N LEU A 112 -55.10 28.84 -1.57
CA LEU A 112 -54.56 29.45 -0.34
C LEU A 112 -55.29 30.74 0.11
N GLY A 113 -56.62 30.76 0.01
CA GLY A 113 -57.41 31.93 0.42
C GLY A 113 -57.62 32.97 -0.67
N GLN A 114 -57.25 32.69 -1.93
CA GLN A 114 -57.42 33.59 -3.06
C GLN A 114 -58.28 32.96 -4.15
N PHE A 115 -59.19 33.75 -4.72
CA PHE A 115 -59.85 33.43 -5.98
C PHE A 115 -58.98 33.92 -7.14
N ILE A 116 -58.79 33.06 -8.14
CA ILE A 116 -58.03 33.35 -9.35
C ILE A 116 -58.85 32.91 -10.56
N SER A 117 -59.14 33.85 -11.47
CA SER A 117 -59.85 33.56 -12.71
C SER A 117 -58.93 33.00 -13.80
N ALA A 118 -59.53 32.27 -14.73
CA ALA A 118 -58.84 31.81 -15.93
C ALA A 118 -58.36 32.97 -16.82
N GLU A 119 -59.06 34.11 -16.81
CA GLU A 119 -58.68 35.32 -17.55
C GLU A 119 -57.41 35.94 -16.96
N TYR A 120 -57.35 36.11 -15.64
CA TYR A 120 -56.14 36.55 -14.94
C TYR A 120 -54.94 35.66 -15.26
N THR A 121 -55.15 34.33 -15.23
CA THR A 121 -54.11 33.36 -15.56
C THR A 121 -53.63 33.51 -17.01
N SER A 122 -54.52 33.85 -17.93
CA SER A 122 -54.19 34.00 -19.35
C SER A 122 -53.39 35.28 -19.59
N HIS A 123 -53.81 36.40 -19.00
CA HIS A 123 -53.03 37.64 -19.03
C HIS A 123 -51.65 37.49 -18.41
N LEU A 124 -51.55 36.81 -17.27
CA LEU A 124 -50.27 36.52 -16.62
C LEU A 124 -49.36 35.67 -17.53
N VAL A 125 -49.91 34.70 -18.27
CA VAL A 125 -49.13 33.90 -19.23
C VAL A 125 -48.62 34.77 -20.39
N GLU A 126 -49.45 35.66 -20.92
CA GLU A 126 -49.07 36.60 -21.97
C GLU A 126 -47.95 37.55 -21.51
N GLU A 127 -48.09 38.15 -20.33
CA GLU A 127 -47.07 39.01 -19.74
C GLU A 127 -45.73 38.28 -19.54
N ILE A 128 -45.77 37.08 -18.95
CA ILE A 128 -44.54 36.30 -18.74
C ILE A 128 -43.91 35.94 -20.08
N ASN A 129 -44.72 35.60 -21.09
CA ASN A 129 -44.21 35.30 -22.42
C ASN A 129 -43.56 36.52 -23.08
N ASP A 130 -44.16 37.71 -22.98
CA ASP A 130 -43.61 38.95 -23.52
C ASP A 130 -42.31 39.32 -22.82
N MET A 131 -42.27 39.20 -21.48
CA MET A 131 -41.03 39.38 -20.71
C MET A 131 -39.95 38.37 -21.12
N LEU A 132 -40.32 37.12 -21.43
CA LEU A 132 -39.36 36.10 -21.87
C LEU A 132 -38.82 36.40 -23.26
N VAL A 133 -39.65 36.91 -24.17
CA VAL A 133 -39.23 37.32 -25.52
C VAL A 133 -38.31 38.52 -25.45
N GLU A 134 -38.60 39.51 -24.60
CA GLU A 134 -37.79 40.72 -24.45
C GLU A 134 -36.44 40.43 -23.77
N ARG A 135 -36.45 39.71 -22.64
CA ARG A 135 -35.25 39.49 -21.82
C ARG A 135 -34.47 38.24 -22.22
N GLY A 136 -35.12 37.25 -22.82
CA GLY A 136 -34.55 35.93 -23.16
C GLY A 136 -34.33 34.98 -21.97
N LEU A 137 -34.30 35.51 -20.74
CA LEU A 137 -34.01 34.84 -19.48
C LEU A 137 -34.92 35.39 -18.38
N ILE A 138 -35.62 34.52 -17.65
CA ILE A 138 -36.31 34.88 -16.41
C ILE A 138 -36.11 33.80 -15.35
N SER A 139 -35.76 34.21 -14.13
CA SER A 139 -35.65 33.28 -13.00
C SER A 139 -37.02 33.01 -12.39
N PHE A 140 -37.29 31.76 -12.01
CA PHE A 140 -38.56 31.38 -11.37
C PHE A 140 -38.77 32.09 -10.04
N SER A 141 -37.68 32.35 -9.30
CA SER A 141 -37.71 33.12 -8.05
C SER A 141 -38.12 34.58 -8.24
N GLU A 142 -37.77 35.19 -9.37
CA GLU A 142 -38.20 36.55 -9.71
C GLU A 142 -39.71 36.58 -9.99
N LEU A 143 -40.24 35.59 -10.72
CA LEU A 143 -41.67 35.47 -10.98
C LEU A 143 -42.48 35.29 -9.68
N ILE A 144 -42.03 34.44 -8.77
CA ILE A 144 -42.70 34.26 -7.46
C ILE A 144 -42.74 35.58 -6.69
N ARG A 145 -41.62 36.33 -6.67
CA ARG A 145 -41.53 37.59 -5.93
C ARG A 145 -42.36 38.70 -6.56
N GLN A 146 -42.43 38.76 -7.89
CA GLN A 146 -43.14 39.81 -8.61
C GLN A 146 -44.66 39.61 -8.53
N TYR A 147 -45.13 38.38 -8.68
CA TYR A 147 -46.57 38.08 -8.72
C TYR A 147 -47.14 37.65 -7.36
N ASP A 148 -46.31 37.40 -6.35
CA ASP A 148 -46.71 36.92 -5.02
C ASP A 148 -47.68 35.73 -5.11
N LEU A 149 -47.32 34.74 -5.93
CA LEU A 149 -48.12 33.55 -6.19
C LEU A 149 -47.45 32.30 -5.60
N PRO A 150 -48.24 31.29 -5.16
CA PRO A 150 -47.70 30.03 -4.67
C PRO A 150 -46.84 29.31 -5.71
N THR A 151 -45.74 28.72 -5.28
CA THR A 151 -44.75 28.08 -6.17
C THR A 151 -45.33 26.92 -6.97
N GLU A 152 -46.19 26.11 -6.37
CA GLU A 152 -46.87 24.99 -7.04
C GLU A 152 -47.81 25.47 -8.14
N TYR A 153 -48.53 26.56 -7.88
CA TYR A 153 -49.44 27.14 -8.84
C TYR A 153 -48.70 27.73 -10.03
N LEU A 154 -47.65 28.53 -9.77
CA LEU A 154 -46.84 29.13 -10.84
C LEU A 154 -46.11 28.06 -11.67
N ASN A 155 -45.63 26.99 -11.04
CA ASN A 155 -45.07 25.84 -11.75
C ASN A 155 -46.09 25.20 -12.69
N SER A 156 -47.34 24.99 -12.24
CA SER A 156 -48.40 24.41 -13.06
C SER A 156 -48.74 25.27 -14.28
N ILE A 157 -48.67 26.60 -14.15
CA ILE A 157 -48.88 27.54 -15.26
C ILE A 157 -47.70 27.47 -16.23
N VAL A 158 -46.48 27.50 -15.72
CA VAL A 158 -45.26 27.46 -16.53
C VAL A 158 -45.16 26.16 -17.33
N THR A 159 -45.40 25.01 -16.71
CA THR A 159 -45.29 23.70 -17.38
C THR A 159 -46.43 23.45 -18.36
N ASN A 160 -47.69 23.69 -17.95
CA ASN A 160 -48.84 23.30 -18.76
C ASN A 160 -49.24 24.34 -19.79
N ARG A 161 -49.01 25.64 -19.54
CA ARG A 161 -49.42 26.70 -20.46
C ARG A 161 -48.23 27.33 -21.16
N ILE A 162 -47.17 27.71 -20.47
CA ILE A 162 -46.05 28.42 -21.12
C ILE A 162 -45.21 27.47 -21.98
N ILE A 163 -44.79 26.32 -21.44
CA ILE A 163 -43.96 25.37 -22.21
C ILE A 163 -44.77 24.69 -23.33
N ALA A 164 -46.04 24.34 -23.08
CA ALA A 164 -46.86 23.64 -24.07
C ALA A 164 -47.48 24.57 -25.13
N SER A 165 -47.78 25.83 -24.81
CA SER A 165 -48.43 26.78 -25.72
C SER A 165 -47.43 27.67 -26.47
N SER A 166 -46.16 27.74 -26.05
CA SER A 166 -45.19 28.65 -26.67
C SER A 166 -44.70 28.17 -28.04
N LEU A 167 -44.86 29.02 -29.05
CA LEU A 167 -44.29 28.85 -30.40
C LEU A 167 -42.74 28.83 -30.41
N HIS A 168 -42.11 29.27 -29.31
CA HIS A 168 -40.68 29.57 -29.23
C HIS A 168 -39.85 28.53 -28.46
N ASN A 169 -40.39 27.33 -28.19
CA ASN A 169 -39.70 26.22 -27.51
C ASN A 169 -38.93 26.67 -26.26
N ILE A 170 -39.67 27.08 -25.22
CA ILE A 170 -39.10 27.54 -23.95
C ILE A 170 -38.59 26.34 -23.15
N LYS A 171 -37.36 26.45 -22.62
CA LYS A 171 -36.73 25.43 -21.78
C LYS A 171 -36.70 25.88 -20.33
N PHE A 172 -37.08 24.99 -19.42
CA PHE A 172 -36.96 25.19 -17.98
C PHE A 172 -35.80 24.36 -17.44
N GLU A 173 -34.70 25.02 -17.07
CA GLU A 173 -33.51 24.38 -16.51
C GLU A 173 -33.09 25.10 -15.22
N SER A 174 -32.87 24.34 -14.15
CA SER A 174 -32.36 24.84 -12.87
C SER A 174 -33.15 26.04 -12.31
N GLY A 175 -34.48 26.01 -12.38
CA GLY A 175 -35.32 27.09 -11.85
C GLY A 175 -35.29 28.39 -12.67
N THR A 176 -34.84 28.32 -13.92
CA THR A 176 -34.78 29.47 -14.83
C THR A 176 -35.39 29.09 -16.18
N LEU A 177 -36.17 30.01 -16.75
CA LEU A 177 -36.78 29.90 -18.06
C LEU A 177 -35.88 30.55 -19.10
N TYR A 178 -35.58 29.81 -20.16
CA TYR A 178 -34.76 30.25 -21.27
C TYR A 178 -35.54 30.12 -22.58
N THR A 179 -35.41 31.12 -23.43
CA THR A 179 -35.84 31.00 -24.83
C THR A 179 -34.80 30.22 -25.64
N ASP A 180 -35.23 29.43 -26.63
CA ASP A 180 -34.27 28.69 -27.48
C ASP A 180 -33.34 29.65 -28.23
N ASN A 181 -33.83 30.83 -28.62
CA ASN A 181 -33.03 31.85 -29.29
C ASN A 181 -31.90 32.38 -28.38
N TYR A 182 -32.21 32.63 -27.11
CA TYR A 182 -31.18 33.02 -26.13
C TYR A 182 -30.13 31.92 -25.99
N VAL A 183 -30.55 30.66 -25.82
CA VAL A 183 -29.61 29.52 -25.71
C VAL A 183 -28.72 29.41 -26.95
N ARG A 184 -29.27 29.55 -28.16
CA ARG A 184 -28.49 29.53 -29.40
C ARG A 184 -27.48 30.68 -29.50
N LEU A 185 -27.85 31.89 -29.08
CA LEU A 185 -26.93 33.02 -29.03
C LEU A 185 -25.77 32.75 -28.07
N GLN A 186 -26.06 32.26 -26.86
CA GLN A 186 -25.02 31.88 -25.90
C GLN A 186 -24.11 30.76 -26.45
N GLN A 187 -24.67 29.77 -27.13
CA GLN A 187 -23.90 28.72 -27.81
C GLN A 187 -22.97 29.29 -28.88
N ASN A 188 -23.45 30.19 -29.73
CA ASN A 188 -22.64 30.78 -30.80
C ASN A 188 -21.52 31.67 -30.26
N ILE A 189 -21.77 32.44 -29.20
CA ILE A 189 -20.73 33.21 -28.49
C ILE A 189 -19.66 32.27 -27.94
N LEU A 190 -20.09 31.18 -27.29
CA LEU A 190 -19.20 30.18 -26.72
C LEU A 190 -18.35 29.47 -27.79
N ILE A 191 -18.95 29.14 -28.93
CA ILE A 191 -18.23 28.56 -30.09
C ILE A 191 -17.19 29.53 -30.59
N GLY A 192 -17.55 30.78 -30.86
CA GLY A 192 -16.59 31.78 -31.34
C GLY A 192 -15.43 31.98 -30.36
N TYR A 193 -15.70 31.97 -29.06
CA TYR A 193 -14.68 32.10 -28.03
C TYR A 193 -13.76 30.87 -27.95
N LEU A 194 -14.35 29.66 -27.96
CA LEU A 194 -13.60 28.41 -27.80
C LEU A 194 -12.86 27.97 -29.07
N GLU A 195 -13.39 28.26 -30.26
CA GLU A 195 -12.68 28.05 -31.53
C GLU A 195 -11.49 28.99 -31.68
N ALA A 196 -11.57 30.21 -31.13
CA ALA A 196 -10.46 31.15 -31.10
C ALA A 196 -9.40 30.82 -30.03
N ALA A 197 -9.67 29.89 -29.12
CA ALA A 197 -8.75 29.55 -28.05
C ALA A 197 -7.62 28.64 -28.55
N PHE A 198 -6.38 29.15 -28.49
CA PHE A 198 -5.17 28.37 -28.80
C PHE A 198 -4.51 27.76 -27.56
N LEU A 199 -4.90 28.23 -26.37
CA LEU A 199 -4.35 27.80 -25.08
C LEU A 199 -5.48 27.24 -24.20
N PRO A 200 -5.16 26.43 -23.18
CA PRO A 200 -6.15 25.97 -22.22
C PRO A 200 -6.84 27.13 -21.51
N VAL A 201 -8.17 27.17 -21.54
CA VAL A 201 -8.95 28.26 -20.93
C VAL A 201 -9.79 27.75 -19.77
N ARG A 202 -9.74 28.46 -18.65
CA ARG A 202 -10.58 28.17 -17.48
C ARG A 202 -12.02 28.59 -17.74
N VAL A 203 -12.99 27.74 -17.37
CA VAL A 203 -14.43 28.07 -17.52
C VAL A 203 -14.80 29.33 -16.72
N SER A 204 -14.16 29.56 -15.58
CA SER A 204 -14.33 30.80 -14.79
C SER A 204 -13.86 32.06 -15.53
N GLU A 205 -12.89 31.95 -16.43
CA GLU A 205 -12.43 33.06 -17.26
C GLU A 205 -13.39 33.30 -18.43
N ILE A 206 -13.96 32.23 -18.99
CA ILE A 206 -15.03 32.32 -19.98
C ILE A 206 -16.23 33.06 -19.37
N ILE A 207 -16.67 32.70 -18.15
CA ILE A 207 -17.77 33.38 -17.44
C ILE A 207 -17.51 34.88 -17.23
N LYS A 208 -16.26 35.26 -16.93
CA LYS A 208 -15.91 36.67 -16.71
C LYS A 208 -15.93 37.46 -18.01
N ASN A 209 -15.39 36.87 -19.08
CA ASN A 209 -15.22 37.53 -20.36
C ASN A 209 -16.48 37.49 -21.22
N THR A 210 -17.32 36.48 -21.01
CA THR A 210 -18.58 36.26 -21.72
C THR A 210 -19.71 36.36 -20.69
N ARG A 211 -20.68 37.24 -20.90
CA ARG A 211 -21.84 37.42 -19.99
C ARG A 211 -22.83 36.24 -20.05
N ILE A 212 -22.32 35.02 -20.15
CA ILE A 212 -23.10 33.79 -20.23
C ILE A 212 -23.50 33.37 -18.82
N ASN A 213 -24.70 32.81 -18.67
CA ASN A 213 -25.18 32.31 -17.39
C ASN A 213 -24.33 31.10 -16.92
N GLU A 214 -23.78 31.19 -15.70
CA GLU A 214 -22.93 30.18 -15.07
C GLU A 214 -23.55 28.79 -14.97
N ASN A 215 -24.89 28.71 -14.91
CA ASN A 215 -25.60 27.44 -14.79
C ASN A 215 -25.65 26.67 -16.11
N LEU A 216 -25.56 27.35 -17.24
CA LEU A 216 -25.68 26.71 -18.55
C LEU A 216 -24.34 26.32 -19.17
N ILE A 217 -23.26 27.05 -18.88
CA ILE A 217 -22.01 26.96 -19.65
C ILE A 217 -21.43 25.55 -19.69
N GLN A 218 -21.35 24.84 -18.57
CA GLN A 218 -20.78 23.48 -18.56
C GLN A 218 -21.60 22.52 -19.43
N ASN A 219 -22.92 22.52 -19.27
CA ASN A 219 -23.82 21.69 -20.08
C ASN A 219 -23.74 22.07 -21.55
N LEU A 220 -23.65 23.37 -21.87
CA LEU A 220 -23.46 23.84 -23.24
C LEU A 220 -22.12 23.37 -23.82
N ILE A 221 -21.00 23.49 -23.10
CA ILE A 221 -19.70 23.00 -23.57
C ILE A 221 -19.75 21.50 -23.84
N VAL A 222 -20.30 20.71 -22.91
CA VAL A 222 -20.40 19.25 -23.05
C VAL A 222 -21.27 18.86 -24.25
N ASN A 223 -22.42 19.52 -24.42
CA ASN A 223 -23.29 19.29 -25.57
C ASN A 223 -22.58 19.69 -26.89
N LEU A 224 -21.85 20.80 -26.91
CA LEU A 224 -21.13 21.25 -28.10
C LEU A 224 -19.98 20.32 -28.50
N ILE A 225 -19.31 19.71 -27.51
CA ILE A 225 -18.29 18.67 -27.76
C ILE A 225 -18.97 17.40 -28.29
N ARG A 226 -20.06 16.95 -27.65
CA ARG A 226 -20.82 15.76 -28.09
C ARG A 226 -21.35 15.90 -29.52
N ASP A 227 -21.85 17.08 -29.85
CA ASP A 227 -22.40 17.39 -31.17
C ASP A 227 -21.30 17.70 -32.21
N ASN A 228 -20.02 17.54 -31.84
CA ASN A 228 -18.84 17.81 -32.67
C ASN A 228 -18.77 19.24 -33.24
N ARG A 229 -19.41 20.22 -32.58
CA ARG A 229 -19.34 21.63 -32.99
C ARG A 229 -18.07 22.31 -32.49
N ILE A 230 -17.50 21.83 -31.39
CA ILE A 230 -16.23 22.31 -30.85
C ILE A 230 -15.31 21.11 -30.69
N THR A 231 -14.05 21.26 -31.12
CA THR A 231 -13.04 20.21 -30.97
C THR A 231 -12.14 20.50 -29.77
N GLY A 232 -12.31 19.74 -28.70
CA GLY A 232 -11.48 19.81 -27.50
C GLY A 232 -12.05 18.99 -26.38
N ASN A 233 -11.32 18.93 -25.26
CA ASN A 233 -11.74 18.20 -24.07
C ASN A 233 -11.91 19.15 -22.89
N LEU A 234 -12.99 18.97 -22.14
CA LEU A 234 -13.21 19.64 -20.87
C LEU A 234 -12.73 18.73 -19.74
N ILE A 235 -11.77 19.21 -18.94
CA ILE A 235 -11.24 18.50 -17.77
C ILE A 235 -11.67 19.25 -16.51
N GLY A 236 -12.40 18.57 -15.63
CA GLY A 236 -12.86 19.10 -14.34
C GLY A 236 -14.32 18.77 -14.06
N THR A 237 -14.64 18.53 -12.78
CA THR A 237 -16.00 18.17 -12.33
C THR A 237 -16.79 19.37 -11.83
N THR A 238 -16.11 20.46 -11.42
CA THR A 238 -16.74 21.65 -10.83
C THR A 238 -16.52 22.89 -11.71
N LYS A 239 -17.48 23.82 -11.67
CA LYS A 239 -17.48 25.06 -12.48
C LYS A 239 -16.20 25.89 -12.35
N GLU A 240 -15.62 25.94 -11.16
CA GLU A 240 -14.43 26.74 -10.86
C GLU A 240 -13.12 26.10 -11.33
N ASN A 241 -13.04 24.75 -11.32
CA ASN A 241 -11.83 24.00 -11.67
C ASN A 241 -11.88 23.39 -13.08
N SER A 242 -12.93 23.66 -13.85
CA SER A 242 -13.06 23.16 -15.21
C SER A 242 -12.15 23.95 -16.16
N ILE A 243 -11.31 23.24 -16.91
CA ILE A 243 -10.42 23.78 -17.93
C ILE A 243 -10.75 23.13 -19.27
N PHE A 244 -10.98 23.96 -20.29
CA PHE A 244 -11.16 23.50 -21.65
C PHE A 244 -9.80 23.45 -22.37
N TYR A 245 -9.46 22.30 -22.93
CA TYR A 245 -8.27 22.06 -23.73
C TYR A 245 -8.65 21.97 -25.20
N PRO A 246 -8.29 22.98 -26.02
CA PRO A 246 -8.52 22.94 -27.46
C PRO A 246 -7.77 21.77 -28.12
N LYS A 247 -8.38 21.12 -29.11
CA LYS A 247 -7.76 20.00 -29.83
C LYS A 247 -6.45 20.39 -30.52
N LEU A 248 -6.38 21.61 -31.07
CA LEU A 248 -5.16 22.11 -31.69
C LEU A 248 -3.97 22.14 -30.73
N TYR A 249 -4.23 22.49 -29.46
CA TYR A 249 -3.21 22.52 -28.41
C TYR A 249 -2.74 21.10 -28.06
N THR A 250 -3.68 20.15 -27.88
CA THR A 250 -3.34 18.76 -27.58
C THR A 250 -2.59 18.08 -28.73
N ASP A 251 -2.98 18.38 -29.98
CA ASP A 251 -2.32 17.85 -31.17
C ASP A 251 -0.91 18.45 -31.35
N ALA A 252 -0.73 19.73 -31.01
CA ALA A 252 0.58 20.37 -31.03
C ALA A 252 1.52 19.77 -29.96
N GLN A 253 1.02 19.52 -28.74
CA GLN A 253 1.78 18.82 -27.70
C GLN A 253 2.18 17.41 -28.13
N ALA A 254 1.25 16.64 -28.71
CA ALA A 254 1.52 15.31 -29.20
C ALA A 254 2.59 15.30 -30.31
N LYS A 255 2.48 16.20 -31.29
CA LYS A 255 3.49 16.36 -32.36
C LYS A 255 4.85 16.80 -31.82
N TYR A 256 4.88 17.66 -30.80
CA TYR A 256 6.13 18.05 -30.14
C TYR A 256 6.81 16.85 -29.48
N ILE A 257 6.04 16.06 -28.72
CA ILE A 257 6.54 14.83 -28.09
C ILE A 257 7.08 13.86 -29.15
N GLU A 258 6.32 13.64 -30.23
CA GLU A 258 6.71 12.72 -31.29
C GLU A 258 7.97 13.19 -32.04
N SER A 259 8.04 14.47 -32.40
CA SER A 259 9.20 15.04 -33.10
C SER A 259 10.46 15.03 -32.23
N PHE A 260 10.35 15.42 -30.95
CA PHE A 260 11.46 15.38 -30.00
C PHE A 260 11.97 13.95 -29.81
N PHE A 261 11.06 13.00 -29.58
CA PHE A 261 11.40 11.59 -29.40
C PHE A 261 12.04 11.00 -30.66
N THR A 262 11.55 11.35 -31.84
CA THR A 262 12.10 10.87 -33.12
C THR A 262 13.51 11.39 -33.36
N GLN A 263 13.78 12.65 -33.02
CA GLN A 263 15.08 13.28 -33.21
C GLN A 263 16.11 12.77 -32.21
N ASN A 264 15.77 12.74 -30.92
CA ASN A 264 16.73 12.49 -29.85
C ASN A 264 16.77 11.03 -29.37
N GLY A 265 15.74 10.23 -29.65
CA GLY A 265 15.65 8.86 -29.16
C GLY A 265 15.32 8.74 -27.66
N TYR A 266 15.00 9.84 -26.99
CA TYR A 266 14.51 9.85 -25.61
C TYR A 266 13.60 11.06 -25.38
N ILE A 267 12.83 11.04 -24.29
CA ILE A 267 12.07 12.19 -23.81
C ILE A 267 11.97 12.17 -22.28
N GLU A 268 12.05 13.35 -21.69
CA GLU A 268 12.05 13.53 -20.24
C GLU A 268 10.65 13.94 -19.75
N TYR A 269 10.19 13.38 -18.63
CA TYR A 269 8.88 13.75 -18.09
C TYR A 269 8.84 15.16 -17.51
N SER A 270 9.99 15.73 -17.16
CA SER A 270 10.15 17.16 -16.81
C SER A 270 9.75 18.07 -17.98
N LEU A 271 10.27 17.80 -19.18
CA LEU A 271 9.94 18.51 -20.41
C LEU A 271 8.45 18.37 -20.75
N VAL A 272 7.90 17.15 -20.62
CA VAL A 272 6.47 16.89 -20.87
C VAL A 272 5.60 17.64 -19.85
N ARG A 273 5.99 17.70 -18.58
CA ARG A 273 5.28 18.47 -17.55
C ARG A 273 5.35 19.97 -17.82
N ASN A 274 6.48 20.48 -18.33
CA ASN A 274 6.61 21.87 -18.74
C ASN A 274 5.69 22.26 -19.91
N LEU A 275 5.26 21.30 -20.73
CA LEU A 275 4.23 21.52 -21.76
C LEU A 275 2.81 21.66 -21.17
N GLY A 276 2.63 21.53 -19.86
CA GLY A 276 1.32 21.65 -19.19
C GLY A 276 0.53 20.33 -19.15
N ILE A 277 1.20 19.19 -19.29
CA ILE A 277 0.58 17.87 -19.18
C ILE A 277 0.62 17.42 -17.71
N THR A 278 -0.54 17.05 -17.16
CA THR A 278 -0.68 16.60 -15.76
C THR A 278 -0.17 15.17 -15.55
N ASP A 279 -0.35 14.30 -16.54
CA ASP A 279 0.16 12.91 -16.56
C ASP A 279 1.14 12.69 -17.73
N PRO A 280 2.45 12.91 -17.50
CA PRO A 280 3.47 12.74 -18.52
C PRO A 280 3.61 11.31 -19.06
N GLU A 281 3.49 10.30 -18.19
CA GLU A 281 3.68 8.90 -18.55
C GLU A 281 2.48 8.39 -19.36
N GLY A 282 1.25 8.70 -18.94
CA GLY A 282 0.06 8.33 -19.68
C GLY A 282 0.01 8.96 -21.08
N GLN A 283 0.35 10.24 -21.18
CA GLN A 283 0.32 10.95 -22.46
C GLN A 283 1.42 10.45 -23.42
N THR A 284 2.65 10.22 -22.93
CA THR A 284 3.73 9.67 -23.76
C THR A 284 3.42 8.25 -24.21
N LYS A 285 2.85 7.40 -23.34
CA LYS A 285 2.34 6.08 -23.73
C LYS A 285 1.24 6.17 -24.79
N PHE A 286 0.37 7.19 -24.72
CA PHE A 286 -0.70 7.38 -25.68
C PHE A 286 -0.19 7.83 -27.06
N VAL A 287 0.76 8.76 -27.09
CA VAL A 287 1.34 9.29 -28.33
C VAL A 287 2.23 8.25 -29.01
N LEU A 288 2.96 7.44 -28.23
CA LEU A 288 3.95 6.50 -28.75
C LEU A 288 3.43 5.06 -28.87
N LYS A 289 2.11 4.84 -28.86
CA LYS A 289 1.48 3.49 -28.93
C LYS A 289 1.94 2.65 -30.11
N ASP A 290 2.18 3.30 -31.25
CA ASP A 290 2.51 2.63 -32.51
C ASP A 290 4.00 2.26 -32.62
N ARG A 291 4.83 2.69 -31.66
CA ARG A 291 6.26 2.39 -31.64
C ARG A 291 6.54 1.23 -30.69
N ASN A 292 7.14 0.19 -31.25
CA ASN A 292 7.61 -0.97 -30.50
C ASN A 292 8.99 -0.67 -29.86
N GLN A 293 9.29 -1.33 -28.73
CA GLN A 293 10.59 -1.27 -28.04
C GLN A 293 10.94 0.09 -27.42
N ILE A 294 9.97 0.69 -26.72
CA ILE A 294 10.20 1.86 -25.86
C ILE A 294 10.30 1.40 -24.41
N LEU A 295 11.35 1.85 -23.72
CA LEU A 295 11.46 1.66 -22.28
C LEU A 295 10.96 2.88 -21.52
N PHE A 296 9.94 2.67 -20.69
CA PHE A 296 9.41 3.69 -19.80
C PHE A 296 10.15 3.64 -18.47
N LEU A 297 10.98 4.65 -18.22
CA LEU A 297 11.73 4.86 -16.99
C LEU A 297 10.91 5.75 -16.04
N ILE A 298 11.46 6.01 -14.84
CA ILE A 298 10.80 6.83 -13.81
C ILE A 298 10.87 8.30 -14.22
N SER A 299 12.00 8.74 -14.79
CA SER A 299 12.22 10.15 -15.13
C SER A 299 11.91 10.49 -16.60
N GLY A 300 11.68 9.49 -17.46
CA GLY A 300 11.40 9.69 -18.89
C GLY A 300 11.18 8.38 -19.64
N CYS A 301 11.21 8.43 -20.97
CA CYS A 301 11.25 7.22 -21.80
C CYS A 301 12.34 7.28 -22.87
N ILE A 302 12.82 6.09 -23.26
CA ILE A 302 13.96 5.91 -24.17
C ILE A 302 13.56 4.95 -25.30
N ASP A 303 13.99 5.27 -26.52
CA ASP A 303 13.95 4.42 -27.70
C ASP A 303 15.09 3.40 -27.64
N LEU A 304 14.78 2.14 -27.34
CA LEU A 304 15.80 1.10 -27.16
C LEU A 304 16.62 0.87 -28.43
N LEU A 305 16.01 1.01 -29.62
CA LEU A 305 16.69 0.76 -30.90
C LEU A 305 17.77 1.78 -31.22
N LYS A 306 17.59 3.04 -30.81
CA LYS A 306 18.57 4.10 -31.06
C LYS A 306 19.57 4.21 -29.92
N PHE A 307 19.09 4.07 -28.70
CA PHE A 307 19.88 4.36 -27.52
C PHE A 307 20.78 3.19 -27.12
N LEU A 308 20.31 1.94 -27.19
CA LEU A 308 21.12 0.78 -26.78
C LEU A 308 22.39 0.62 -27.61
N PRO A 309 22.37 0.66 -28.97
CA PRO A 309 23.60 0.46 -29.73
C PRO A 309 24.63 1.57 -29.50
N GLN A 310 24.18 2.80 -29.30
CA GLN A 310 25.07 3.92 -28.98
C GLN A 310 25.71 3.76 -27.60
N LEU A 311 24.93 3.32 -26.61
CA LEU A 311 25.40 3.06 -25.26
C LEU A 311 26.35 1.85 -25.23
N GLU A 312 26.03 0.76 -25.93
CA GLU A 312 26.90 -0.42 -26.07
C GLU A 312 28.24 -0.04 -26.72
N MET A 313 28.24 0.72 -27.82
CA MET A 313 29.48 1.21 -28.45
C MET A 313 30.31 2.12 -27.53
N ASN A 314 29.67 3.00 -26.77
CA ASN A 314 30.37 3.89 -25.84
C ASN A 314 30.99 3.11 -24.66
N ILE A 315 30.29 2.09 -24.15
CA ILE A 315 30.81 1.17 -23.13
C ILE A 315 31.95 0.32 -23.69
N GLU A 316 31.81 -0.21 -24.91
CA GLU A 316 32.87 -0.94 -25.61
C GLU A 316 34.14 -0.10 -25.75
N ASN A 317 34.02 1.11 -26.30
CA ASN A 317 35.15 2.01 -26.48
C ASN A 317 35.81 2.39 -25.15
N GLY A 318 35.01 2.66 -24.12
CA GLY A 318 35.51 3.03 -22.79
C GLY A 318 36.22 1.88 -22.07
N LEU A 319 35.76 0.64 -22.26
CA LEU A 319 36.42 -0.55 -21.72
C LEU A 319 37.70 -0.91 -22.48
N VAL A 320 37.75 -0.68 -23.79
CA VAL A 320 38.95 -0.90 -24.62
C VAL A 320 40.03 0.17 -24.35
N SER A 321 39.64 1.41 -24.04
CA SER A 321 40.58 2.48 -23.63
C SER A 321 41.11 2.32 -22.19
N ASN A 322 40.57 1.36 -21.44
CA ASN A 322 41.24 0.69 -20.33
C ASN A 322 41.36 1.46 -18.99
N GLU A 323 40.35 2.25 -18.60
CA GLU A 323 40.38 2.95 -17.30
C GLU A 323 39.08 2.83 -16.49
N TYR A 324 37.97 3.41 -16.94
CA TYR A 324 36.65 3.29 -16.31
C TYR A 324 35.56 3.87 -17.22
N VAL A 325 34.31 3.47 -17.05
CA VAL A 325 33.16 4.05 -17.75
C VAL A 325 32.13 4.55 -16.73
N ASP A 326 31.82 5.83 -16.81
CA ASP A 326 30.73 6.44 -16.06
C ASP A 326 29.46 6.51 -16.93
N ILE A 327 28.48 5.69 -16.60
CA ILE A 327 27.21 5.58 -17.31
C ILE A 327 26.37 6.86 -17.13
N THR A 328 26.57 7.64 -16.06
CA THR A 328 25.85 8.91 -15.86
C THR A 328 26.23 9.94 -16.92
N THR A 329 27.49 9.94 -17.38
CA THR A 329 27.93 10.83 -18.47
C THR A 329 27.40 10.43 -19.85
N LEU A 330 26.97 9.16 -19.99
CA LEU A 330 26.41 8.62 -21.22
C LEU A 330 24.87 8.76 -21.27
N MET A 331 24.24 9.03 -20.12
CA MET A 331 22.79 9.24 -20.00
C MET A 331 22.46 10.74 -20.05
N PRO A 332 21.28 11.11 -20.58
CA PRO A 332 20.80 12.49 -20.45
C PRO A 332 20.65 12.90 -18.97
N ASN A 333 21.01 14.14 -18.65
CA ASN A 333 21.11 14.68 -17.27
C ASN A 333 19.84 14.53 -16.40
N SER A 334 18.68 14.27 -17.01
CA SER A 334 17.41 14.11 -16.31
C SER A 334 17.13 12.67 -15.84
N PHE A 335 17.95 11.69 -16.22
CA PHE A 335 17.83 10.31 -15.76
C PHE A 335 18.66 10.08 -14.49
N ASN A 336 18.06 9.42 -13.50
CA ASN A 336 18.69 9.15 -12.20
C ASN A 336 19.28 7.73 -12.13
N GLU A 337 20.04 7.44 -11.08
CA GLU A 337 20.61 6.11 -10.83
C GLU A 337 19.56 4.98 -10.83
N ASN A 338 18.34 5.26 -10.36
CA ASN A 338 17.22 4.31 -10.37
C ASN A 338 16.72 3.99 -11.79
N ASP A 339 16.82 4.94 -12.71
CA ASP A 339 16.46 4.74 -14.11
C ASP A 339 17.50 3.87 -14.82
N ILE A 340 18.78 4.08 -14.49
CA ILE A 340 19.90 3.29 -14.95
C ILE A 340 19.77 1.83 -14.44
N GLU A 341 19.44 1.64 -13.16
CA GLU A 341 19.19 0.30 -12.60
C GLU A 341 18.02 -0.40 -13.31
N LYS A 342 16.96 0.35 -13.63
CA LYS A 342 15.79 -0.20 -14.35
C LYS A 342 16.15 -0.57 -15.80
N LEU A 343 16.99 0.22 -16.47
CA LEU A 343 17.53 -0.10 -17.81
C LEU A 343 18.28 -1.44 -17.77
N PHE A 344 19.26 -1.60 -16.87
CA PHE A 344 20.06 -2.82 -16.77
C PHE A 344 19.31 -4.05 -16.29
N LYS A 345 18.22 -3.88 -15.54
CA LYS A 345 17.32 -5.00 -15.17
C LYS A 345 16.45 -5.46 -16.33
N THR A 346 16.11 -4.56 -17.24
CA THR A 346 15.19 -4.85 -18.35
C THR A 346 15.94 -5.39 -19.55
N GLU A 347 17.14 -4.87 -19.83
CA GLU A 347 17.98 -5.28 -20.96
C GLU A 347 19.23 -6.02 -20.50
N ASN A 348 19.27 -7.33 -20.76
CA ASN A 348 20.40 -8.17 -20.39
C ASN A 348 21.59 -8.08 -21.38
N SER A 349 21.38 -7.52 -22.58
CA SER A 349 22.43 -7.43 -23.62
C SER A 349 23.65 -6.66 -23.11
N ILE A 350 23.43 -5.54 -22.42
CA ILE A 350 24.51 -4.71 -21.90
C ILE A 350 25.29 -5.45 -20.80
N ASN A 351 24.59 -6.21 -19.95
CA ASN A 351 25.23 -7.02 -18.90
C ASN A 351 26.08 -8.16 -19.50
N GLU A 352 25.63 -8.78 -20.59
CA GLU A 352 26.38 -9.81 -21.31
C GLU A 352 27.61 -9.21 -22.01
N LEU A 353 27.45 -8.04 -22.64
CA LEU A 353 28.53 -7.30 -23.27
C LEU A 353 29.62 -6.92 -22.27
N ILE A 354 29.25 -6.36 -21.12
CA ILE A 354 30.18 -6.02 -20.03
C ILE A 354 30.92 -7.27 -19.53
N LYS A 355 30.24 -8.40 -19.34
CA LYS A 355 30.88 -9.66 -18.94
C LYS A 355 31.85 -10.17 -20.00
N SER A 356 31.50 -10.06 -21.28
CA SER A 356 32.32 -10.53 -22.41
C SER A 356 33.61 -9.71 -22.57
N LEU A 357 33.53 -8.39 -22.36
CA LEU A 357 34.66 -7.47 -22.42
C LEU A 357 35.48 -7.44 -21.12
N GLY A 358 34.99 -8.12 -20.09
CA GLY A 358 35.66 -8.19 -18.81
C GLY A 358 35.57 -6.90 -18.01
N GLY A 359 34.43 -6.21 -18.04
CA GLY A 359 34.10 -5.16 -17.08
C GLY A 359 33.39 -5.71 -15.84
N GLU A 360 33.59 -5.08 -14.69
CA GLU A 360 32.83 -5.32 -13.46
C GLU A 360 32.18 -4.02 -12.98
N PHE A 361 30.92 -4.09 -12.54
CA PHE A 361 30.21 -2.95 -11.95
C PHE A 361 30.69 -2.73 -10.51
N ILE A 362 31.17 -1.53 -10.20
CA ILE A 362 31.47 -1.12 -8.81
C ILE A 362 30.20 -0.56 -8.14
N SER A 363 29.37 0.11 -8.93
CA SER A 363 28.10 0.71 -8.56
C SER A 363 27.12 0.56 -9.73
N ASN A 364 25.85 0.96 -9.54
CA ASN A 364 24.87 1.00 -10.63
C ASN A 364 25.26 1.97 -11.78
N THR A 365 26.30 2.78 -11.60
CA THR A 365 26.72 3.88 -12.48
C THR A 365 28.13 3.73 -13.04
N PHE A 366 29.02 2.99 -12.39
CA PHE A 366 30.42 2.87 -12.79
C PHE A 366 30.82 1.44 -13.15
N ILE A 367 31.50 1.29 -14.29
CA ILE A 367 32.09 0.03 -14.76
C ILE A 367 33.61 0.18 -14.79
N ILE A 368 34.33 -0.81 -14.26
CA ILE A 368 35.80 -0.91 -14.35
C ILE A 368 36.21 -2.10 -15.21
N GLY A 369 37.24 -1.93 -16.03
CA GLY A 369 37.89 -3.01 -16.75
C GLY A 369 38.73 -3.91 -15.83
N LYS A 370 38.69 -5.23 -16.06
CA LYS A 370 39.46 -6.24 -15.33
C LYS A 370 40.97 -5.94 -15.26
N GLU A 371 41.57 -5.34 -16.28
CA GLU A 371 43.00 -5.03 -16.25
C GLU A 371 43.37 -3.97 -15.19
N LEU A 372 42.52 -2.96 -15.00
CA LEU A 372 42.72 -1.94 -13.97
C LEU A 372 42.48 -2.53 -12.57
N GLN A 373 41.43 -3.36 -12.43
CA GLN A 373 41.16 -4.09 -11.20
C GLN A 373 42.31 -5.03 -10.82
N GLU A 374 42.87 -5.79 -11.77
CA GLU A 374 44.03 -6.66 -11.53
C GLU A 374 45.29 -5.88 -11.16
N LYS A 375 45.52 -4.71 -11.76
CA LYS A 375 46.67 -3.84 -11.40
C LYS A 375 46.53 -3.31 -9.97
N ILE A 376 45.32 -2.88 -9.58
CA ILE A 376 45.02 -2.43 -8.22
C ILE A 376 45.18 -3.60 -7.23
N ASP A 377 44.64 -4.78 -7.55
CA ASP A 377 44.75 -5.98 -6.72
C ASP A 377 46.19 -6.44 -6.54
N LYS A 378 47.01 -6.44 -7.60
CA LYS A 378 48.44 -6.81 -7.52
C LYS A 378 49.20 -5.86 -6.60
N LYS A 379 49.04 -4.55 -6.77
CA LYS A 379 49.71 -3.54 -5.92
C LYS A 379 49.26 -3.60 -4.46
N LEU A 380 47.97 -3.77 -4.21
CA LEU A 380 47.45 -3.91 -2.83
C LEU A 380 47.91 -5.22 -2.18
N ASN A 381 48.05 -6.31 -2.95
CA ASN A 381 48.59 -7.57 -2.45
C ASN A 381 50.09 -7.49 -2.14
N GLU A 382 50.89 -6.78 -2.94
CA GLU A 382 52.31 -6.52 -2.65
C GLU A 382 52.46 -5.74 -1.33
N ILE A 383 51.68 -4.68 -1.16
CA ILE A 383 51.69 -3.84 0.06
C ILE A 383 51.23 -4.66 1.27
N SER A 384 50.16 -5.46 1.15
CA SER A 384 49.66 -6.27 2.26
C SER A 384 50.69 -7.33 2.70
N GLN A 385 51.47 -7.89 1.77
CA GLN A 385 52.57 -8.80 2.11
C GLN A 385 53.71 -8.09 2.82
N GLU A 386 54.16 -6.92 2.34
CA GLU A 386 55.27 -6.17 2.94
C GLU A 386 54.93 -5.68 4.36
N TYR A 387 53.70 -5.20 4.57
CA TYR A 387 53.21 -4.80 5.89
C TYR A 387 53.07 -6.00 6.84
N ALA A 388 52.56 -7.13 6.36
CA ALA A 388 52.43 -8.34 7.18
C ALA A 388 53.79 -8.88 7.63
N GLU A 389 54.82 -8.79 6.77
CA GLU A 389 56.20 -9.17 7.14
C GLU A 389 56.79 -8.24 8.19
N LYS A 390 56.63 -6.91 8.02
CA LYS A 390 57.12 -5.91 8.98
C LYS A 390 56.44 -6.04 10.34
N GLU A 391 55.11 -6.22 10.39
CA GLU A 391 54.37 -6.41 11.64
C GLU A 391 54.64 -7.77 12.30
N CYS A 392 54.87 -8.84 11.53
CA CYS A 392 55.25 -10.15 12.07
C CYS A 392 56.57 -10.09 12.85
N VAL A 393 57.56 -9.36 12.31
CA VAL A 393 58.87 -9.16 12.98
C VAL A 393 58.75 -8.33 14.25
N GLN A 394 57.79 -7.41 14.33
CA GLN A 394 57.55 -6.52 15.49
C GLN A 394 56.47 -7.03 16.45
N CYS A 395 55.95 -8.24 16.23
CA CYS A 395 54.80 -8.78 16.96
C CYS A 395 55.11 -8.98 18.46
N THR A 396 54.24 -8.49 19.35
CA THR A 396 54.41 -8.61 20.81
C THR A 396 53.94 -9.98 21.32
N PRO A 397 54.47 -10.51 22.44
CA PRO A 397 54.08 -11.82 22.98
C PRO A 397 52.58 -11.95 23.28
N GLN A 398 51.91 -10.83 23.55
CA GLN A 398 50.48 -10.75 23.83
C GLN A 398 49.67 -10.90 22.52
N MET A 399 50.16 -10.31 21.42
CA MET A 399 49.57 -10.43 20.07
C MET A 399 49.75 -11.82 19.48
N TYR A 400 50.88 -12.47 19.77
CA TYR A 400 51.06 -13.90 19.49
C TYR A 400 50.02 -14.78 20.22
N ALA A 401 49.76 -14.52 21.50
CA ALA A 401 48.76 -15.26 22.27
C ALA A 401 47.34 -15.02 21.73
N ALA A 402 47.02 -13.79 21.33
CA ALA A 402 45.74 -13.43 20.73
C ALA A 402 45.49 -14.12 19.37
N VAL A 403 46.51 -14.23 18.50
CA VAL A 403 46.41 -14.97 17.22
C VAL A 403 46.15 -16.47 17.46
N ILE A 404 46.83 -17.08 18.43
CA ILE A 404 46.70 -18.52 18.73
C ILE A 404 45.31 -18.84 19.33
N GLN A 405 44.81 -17.97 20.21
CA GLN A 405 43.49 -18.08 20.85
C GLN A 405 42.33 -17.62 19.95
N GLY A 406 42.61 -17.07 18.76
CA GLY A 406 41.59 -16.58 17.83
C GLY A 406 40.92 -15.28 18.28
N ASN A 407 41.57 -14.51 19.17
CA ASN A 407 41.07 -13.28 19.77
C ASN A 407 41.64 -12.01 19.11
N ILE A 408 42.08 -12.11 17.84
CA ILE A 408 42.59 -10.99 17.06
C ILE A 408 41.52 -10.46 16.11
N THR A 409 41.33 -9.15 16.07
CA THR A 409 40.33 -8.50 15.22
C THR A 409 40.93 -7.28 14.50
N LEU A 410 40.31 -6.85 13.40
CA LEU A 410 40.72 -5.63 12.70
C LEU A 410 40.36 -4.40 13.52
N ALA A 411 41.31 -3.47 13.68
CA ALA A 411 41.06 -2.20 14.32
C ALA A 411 40.05 -1.38 13.49
N ASN A 412 39.00 -0.87 14.13
CA ASN A 412 38.05 0.01 13.45
C ASN A 412 38.72 1.37 13.15
N PRO A 413 38.83 1.78 11.87
CA PRO A 413 39.53 3.02 11.50
C PRO A 413 38.88 4.29 12.07
N SER A 414 37.63 4.21 12.53
CA SER A 414 36.88 5.33 13.14
C SER A 414 37.37 5.74 14.54
N LEU A 415 38.23 4.95 15.19
CA LEU A 415 38.62 5.13 16.60
C LEU A 415 40.10 5.52 16.81
N VAL A 416 40.91 5.58 15.76
CA VAL A 416 42.34 5.90 15.88
C VAL A 416 42.60 7.36 15.50
N LYS A 417 42.36 8.28 16.45
CA LYS A 417 42.96 9.63 16.42
C LYS A 417 43.68 9.93 17.73
N GLY A 418 45.01 9.80 17.69
CA GLY A 418 45.94 10.74 18.31
C GLY A 418 46.49 10.41 19.70
N ALA A 419 47.56 9.63 19.76
CA ALA A 419 48.50 9.63 20.88
C ALA A 419 49.84 10.26 20.48
N SER A 420 49.87 11.60 20.30
CA SER A 420 51.11 12.38 20.33
C SER A 420 50.86 13.91 20.32
N GLY A 421 51.14 14.58 21.44
CA GLY A 421 51.86 15.87 21.45
C GLY A 421 51.12 17.21 21.25
N LYS A 422 51.17 18.02 22.33
CA LYS A 422 51.27 19.50 22.44
C LYS A 422 50.00 20.39 22.52
N LYS A 423 50.04 21.21 23.58
CA LYS A 423 49.09 22.24 24.04
C LYS A 423 48.94 23.41 23.06
N SER A 424 47.71 23.87 22.86
CA SER A 424 47.38 25.30 22.74
C SER A 424 45.87 25.59 22.90
N SER A 425 45.55 26.32 23.97
CA SER A 425 44.52 27.38 24.14
C SER A 425 43.15 27.36 23.43
N THR A 426 42.11 27.34 24.29
CA THR A 426 40.92 28.24 24.33
C THR A 426 39.92 28.23 23.18
N SER A 427 38.70 27.71 23.40
CA SER A 427 37.51 28.53 23.72
C SER A 427 36.19 27.72 23.72
N THR A 428 35.48 27.86 24.82
CA THR A 428 34.05 27.68 25.11
C THR A 428 33.02 27.62 23.97
N GLY A 429 32.10 26.64 24.06
CA GLY A 429 30.80 26.67 23.36
C GLY A 429 29.90 25.46 23.68
N LYS A 430 29.03 25.59 24.69
CA LYS A 430 27.98 24.62 25.07
C LYS A 430 26.95 24.43 23.94
N ARG A 431 26.61 23.17 23.62
CA ARG A 431 25.20 22.76 23.44
C ARG A 431 25.01 21.26 23.69
N LYS A 432 24.02 20.96 24.52
CA LYS A 432 23.57 19.65 24.99
C LYS A 432 22.70 18.97 23.92
N GLY A 433 22.81 17.64 23.84
CA GLY A 433 21.67 16.77 23.53
C GLY A 433 21.91 15.75 22.43
N ALA A 434 22.38 14.55 22.79
CA ALA A 434 21.87 13.27 22.26
C ALA A 434 22.53 12.10 23.00
N SER A 435 21.68 11.12 23.29
CA SER A 435 21.84 9.88 24.05
C SER A 435 23.15 9.08 23.89
N LYS A 436 23.67 8.65 25.04
CA LYS A 436 24.56 7.51 25.23
C LYS A 436 23.96 6.23 24.61
N PHE A 437 24.63 5.68 23.62
CA PHE A 437 24.76 4.23 23.45
C PHE A 437 26.24 3.92 23.57
N ILE A 438 26.65 3.49 24.76
CA ILE A 438 27.95 2.90 25.00
C ILE A 438 27.70 1.40 24.89
N GLU A 439 28.02 0.81 23.74
CA GLU A 439 28.24 -0.64 23.68
C GLU A 439 29.60 -0.90 24.33
N GLU A 440 29.57 -1.61 25.46
CA GLU A 440 30.75 -2.15 26.13
C GLU A 440 31.47 -3.12 25.18
N THR A 441 32.52 -2.66 24.51
CA THR A 441 33.47 -3.56 23.84
C THR A 441 34.30 -4.28 24.91
N ASN A 442 34.18 -5.61 24.94
CA ASN A 442 35.00 -6.51 25.76
C ASN A 442 36.49 -6.14 25.68
N SER A 443 37.09 -5.84 26.82
CA SER A 443 38.46 -5.33 26.97
C SER A 443 39.57 -6.37 26.75
N ASN A 444 39.30 -7.50 26.09
CA ASN A 444 40.22 -8.64 25.97
C ASN A 444 40.58 -9.03 24.51
N GLN A 445 40.27 -8.19 23.51
CA GLN A 445 40.64 -8.45 22.11
C GLN A 445 41.77 -7.54 21.67
N GLU A 446 42.81 -8.11 21.08
CA GLU A 446 43.88 -7.33 20.47
C GLU A 446 43.51 -6.97 19.03
N THR A 447 43.81 -5.73 18.65
CA THR A 447 43.41 -5.19 17.35
C THR A 447 44.62 -4.87 16.50
N ILE A 448 44.56 -5.27 15.22
CA ILE A 448 45.55 -4.93 14.20
C ILE A 448 44.90 -4.01 13.17
N SER A 449 45.55 -2.90 12.88
CA SER A 449 45.13 -1.99 11.82
C SER A 449 45.85 -2.33 10.52
N PHE A 450 45.09 -2.67 9.48
CA PHE A 450 45.62 -2.57 8.11
C PHE A 450 45.87 -1.09 7.76
N ILE A 451 46.61 -0.83 6.68
CA ILE A 451 46.98 0.49 6.19
C ILE A 451 45.78 1.46 6.19
N SER A 452 46.02 2.76 6.40
CA SER A 452 44.92 3.73 6.49
C SER A 452 44.15 3.84 5.16
N LYS A 453 42.85 4.18 5.22
CA LYS A 453 42.05 4.43 4.00
C LYS A 453 42.70 5.50 3.12
N ASP A 454 43.34 6.51 3.72
CA ASP A 454 44.02 7.60 3.02
C ASP A 454 45.27 7.14 2.27
N GLU A 455 46.01 6.17 2.81
CA GLU A 455 47.14 5.55 2.10
C GLU A 455 46.66 4.67 0.94
N ILE A 456 45.53 3.97 1.06
CA ILE A 456 44.93 3.21 -0.07
C ILE A 456 44.50 4.16 -1.18
N LYS A 457 43.85 5.28 -0.85
CA LYS A 457 43.53 6.34 -1.81
C LYS A 457 44.78 6.85 -2.52
N THR A 458 45.86 7.07 -1.77
CA THR A 458 47.14 7.53 -2.33
C THR A 458 47.76 6.51 -3.27
N GLN A 459 47.67 5.21 -2.95
CA GLN A 459 48.18 4.14 -3.81
C GLN A 459 47.32 3.93 -5.07
N ILE A 460 46.00 4.09 -4.99
CA ILE A 460 45.12 4.07 -6.16
C ILE A 460 45.41 5.26 -7.08
N ARG A 461 45.66 6.46 -6.52
CA ARG A 461 46.07 7.65 -7.29
C ARG A 461 47.42 7.49 -7.98
N ILE A 462 48.36 6.73 -7.40
CA ILE A 462 49.66 6.42 -8.03
C ILE A 462 49.48 5.48 -9.23
N ILE A 463 48.45 4.63 -9.22
CA ILE A 463 48.19 3.66 -10.29
C ILE A 463 47.45 4.32 -11.46
N ASN A 464 46.49 5.21 -11.17
CA ASN A 464 45.86 6.03 -12.18
C ASN A 464 45.50 7.42 -11.62
N GLU A 465 46.16 8.47 -12.13
CA GLU A 465 45.96 9.86 -11.70
C GLU A 465 44.62 10.45 -12.20
N GLU A 466 44.00 9.87 -13.23
CA GLU A 466 42.80 10.41 -13.88
C GLU A 466 41.47 9.94 -13.25
N LEU A 467 41.51 9.06 -12.24
CA LEU A 467 40.30 8.57 -11.56
C LEU A 467 39.63 9.67 -10.70
N PRO A 468 38.32 9.91 -10.84
CA PRO A 468 37.56 10.80 -9.96
C PRO A 468 37.61 10.37 -8.49
N ASP A 469 37.67 11.36 -7.59
CA ASP A 469 37.74 11.13 -6.14
C ASP A 469 36.57 10.32 -5.59
N GLU A 470 35.39 10.42 -6.20
CA GLU A 470 34.20 9.63 -5.85
C GLU A 470 34.38 8.14 -6.16
N ILE A 471 35.02 7.81 -7.28
CA ILE A 471 35.34 6.42 -7.66
C ILE A 471 36.43 5.87 -6.75
N ILE A 472 37.45 6.67 -6.44
CA ILE A 472 38.54 6.28 -5.54
C ILE A 472 37.99 5.98 -4.14
N ASP A 473 37.04 6.76 -3.65
CA ASP A 473 36.42 6.56 -2.34
C ASP A 473 35.55 5.29 -2.30
N LEU A 474 34.72 5.07 -3.32
CA LEU A 474 33.89 3.86 -3.45
C LEU A 474 34.74 2.59 -3.63
N LEU A 475 35.79 2.65 -4.45
CA LEU A 475 36.77 1.58 -4.60
C LEU A 475 37.50 1.32 -3.30
N THR A 476 37.94 2.36 -2.60
CA THR A 476 38.63 2.23 -1.32
C THR A 476 37.72 1.57 -0.29
N ASP A 477 36.44 1.93 -0.21
CA ASP A 477 35.53 1.33 0.75
C ASP A 477 35.21 -0.15 0.44
N ASN A 478 34.97 -0.48 -0.83
CA ASN A 478 34.72 -1.87 -1.27
C ASN A 478 35.97 -2.75 -1.10
N LEU A 479 37.14 -2.26 -1.52
CA LEU A 479 38.40 -2.98 -1.44
C LEU A 479 38.93 -3.04 -0.01
N TYR A 480 38.74 -2.01 0.82
CA TYR A 480 39.24 -2.01 2.20
C TYR A 480 38.63 -3.15 3.02
N SER A 481 37.33 -3.40 2.90
CA SER A 481 36.67 -4.50 3.63
C SER A 481 37.22 -5.88 3.22
N ILE A 482 37.36 -6.09 1.90
CA ILE A 482 37.83 -7.37 1.34
C ILE A 482 39.32 -7.57 1.64
N LYS A 483 40.14 -6.54 1.41
CA LYS A 483 41.60 -6.60 1.57
C LYS A 483 42.04 -6.56 3.02
N SER A 484 41.34 -5.87 3.91
CA SER A 484 41.65 -5.93 5.35
C SER A 484 41.44 -7.35 5.90
N ARG A 485 40.43 -8.06 5.40
CA ARG A 485 40.22 -9.47 5.73
C ARG A 485 41.32 -10.37 5.17
N GLN A 486 41.67 -10.20 3.89
CA GLN A 486 42.78 -10.93 3.27
C GLN A 486 44.12 -10.66 3.98
N TYR A 487 44.35 -9.41 4.41
CA TYR A 487 45.52 -9.03 5.20
C TYR A 487 45.55 -9.74 6.56
N LEU A 488 44.42 -9.75 7.28
CA LEU A 488 44.31 -10.45 8.56
C LEU A 488 44.60 -11.95 8.40
N ASP A 489 44.10 -12.58 7.34
CA ASP A 489 44.36 -13.99 7.05
C ASP A 489 45.85 -14.25 6.73
N LEU A 490 46.47 -13.39 5.90
CA LEU A 490 47.90 -13.46 5.57
C LEU A 490 48.80 -13.22 6.79
N PHE A 491 48.43 -12.28 7.65
CA PHE A 491 49.13 -11.98 8.90
C PHE A 491 49.05 -13.17 9.86
N ILE A 492 47.85 -13.73 10.07
CA ILE A 492 47.64 -14.94 10.89
C ILE A 492 48.46 -16.11 10.34
N GLN A 493 48.52 -16.26 9.02
CA GLN A 493 49.31 -17.32 8.38
C GLN A 493 50.81 -17.13 8.64
N ARG A 494 51.39 -15.95 8.39
CA ARG A 494 52.81 -15.69 8.63
C ARG A 494 53.21 -15.81 10.11
N VAL A 495 52.33 -15.41 11.03
CA VAL A 495 52.55 -15.57 12.48
C VAL A 495 52.53 -17.05 12.89
N LYS A 496 51.67 -17.87 12.27
CA LYS A 496 51.67 -19.34 12.48
C LYS A 496 52.92 -19.99 11.88
N GLU A 497 53.37 -19.56 10.71
CA GLU A 497 54.58 -20.09 10.07
C GLU A 497 55.87 -19.74 10.86
N SER A 498 55.97 -18.52 11.39
CA SER A 498 57.10 -18.13 12.27
C SER A 498 57.07 -18.86 13.62
N PHE A 499 55.89 -19.27 14.08
CA PHE A 499 55.72 -20.14 15.25
C PHE A 499 56.14 -21.59 14.97
N ILE A 500 55.78 -22.15 13.82
CA ILE A 500 56.22 -23.51 13.39
C ILE A 500 57.74 -23.59 13.29
N LEU A 501 58.40 -22.51 12.82
CA LEU A 501 59.86 -22.43 12.79
C LEU A 501 60.51 -22.36 14.19
N LYS A 502 59.82 -21.80 15.20
CA LYS A 502 60.25 -21.77 16.60
C LYS A 502 59.89 -23.04 17.39
N GLU A 503 58.88 -23.80 16.94
CA GLU A 503 58.44 -25.05 17.59
C GLU A 503 59.32 -26.28 17.26
N ASN A 504 60.16 -26.22 16.23
CA ASN A 504 61.09 -27.31 15.90
C ASN A 504 62.20 -27.51 16.97
N GLU A 505 62.31 -26.62 17.97
CA GLU A 505 63.27 -26.76 19.07
C GLU A 505 62.65 -27.36 20.36
N THR A 506 61.32 -27.47 20.50
CA THR A 506 60.69 -28.08 21.69
C THR A 506 59.43 -28.86 21.34
N GLY A 507 59.60 -30.10 20.91
CA GLY A 507 58.50 -31.00 20.58
C GLY A 507 57.86 -31.65 21.81
N HIS A 508 56.68 -31.16 22.23
CA HIS A 508 55.66 -31.99 22.92
C HIS A 508 54.23 -31.39 22.98
N ASP A 509 53.97 -30.15 22.56
CA ASP A 509 52.69 -29.45 22.84
C ASP A 509 51.70 -29.24 21.66
N THR A 510 52.01 -29.68 20.43
CA THR A 510 51.20 -29.37 19.23
C THR A 510 49.99 -30.29 19.02
N THR A 511 50.07 -31.56 19.40
CA THR A 511 48.95 -32.52 19.28
C THR A 511 47.79 -32.13 20.20
N ARG A 512 48.08 -31.77 21.44
CA ARG A 512 47.08 -31.39 22.45
C ARG A 512 46.33 -30.10 22.11
N LYS A 513 46.98 -29.11 21.49
CA LYS A 513 46.33 -27.83 21.10
C LYS A 513 45.34 -27.99 19.94
N ASN A 514 45.63 -28.86 18.97
CA ASN A 514 44.71 -29.13 17.86
C ASN A 514 43.52 -29.99 18.31
N GLU A 515 43.73 -30.94 19.22
CA GLU A 515 42.65 -31.70 19.86
C GLU A 515 41.69 -30.77 20.62
N ILE A 516 42.20 -29.86 21.45
CA ILE A 516 41.37 -28.91 22.21
C ILE A 516 40.54 -28.02 21.27
N LYS A 517 41.09 -27.54 20.14
CA LYS A 517 40.33 -26.74 19.16
C LYS A 517 39.18 -27.52 18.51
N ASN A 518 39.42 -28.77 18.12
CA ASN A 518 38.38 -29.63 17.54
C ASN A 518 37.26 -29.90 18.56
N ILE A 519 37.61 -30.09 19.84
CA ILE A 519 36.65 -30.29 20.92
C ILE A 519 35.83 -29.01 21.18
N GLN A 520 36.45 -27.83 21.11
CA GLN A 520 35.72 -26.57 21.21
C GLN A 520 34.72 -26.36 20.06
N GLU A 521 35.09 -26.71 18.83
CA GLU A 521 34.19 -26.61 17.67
C GLU A 521 33.02 -27.59 17.75
N THR A 522 33.29 -28.84 18.16
CA THR A 522 32.24 -29.85 18.36
C THR A 522 31.28 -29.47 19.48
N LEU A 523 31.76 -28.89 20.60
CA LEU A 523 30.90 -28.37 21.66
C LEU A 523 30.03 -27.19 21.18
N LYS A 524 30.59 -26.27 20.40
CA LYS A 524 29.81 -25.15 19.81
C LYS A 524 28.74 -25.65 18.84
N GLN A 525 29.06 -26.63 18.01
CA GLN A 525 28.09 -27.22 17.07
C GLN A 525 26.97 -27.96 17.81
N LEU A 526 27.31 -28.76 18.82
CA LEU A 526 26.32 -29.49 19.61
C LEU A 526 25.40 -28.54 20.38
N HIS A 527 25.97 -27.48 20.98
CA HIS A 527 25.22 -26.42 21.65
C HIS A 527 24.25 -25.70 20.70
N GLY A 528 24.72 -25.29 19.51
CA GLY A 528 23.87 -24.68 18.48
C GLY A 528 22.72 -25.59 18.05
N ASN A 529 22.97 -26.89 17.88
CA ASN A 529 21.93 -27.87 17.56
C ASN A 529 20.89 -27.99 18.69
N ILE A 530 21.33 -28.05 19.96
CA ILE A 530 20.43 -28.11 21.12
C ILE A 530 19.54 -26.87 21.18
N CYS A 531 20.07 -25.67 20.92
CA CYS A 531 19.29 -24.44 20.90
C CYS A 531 18.18 -24.47 19.82
N ILE A 532 18.46 -24.98 18.62
CA ILE A 532 17.47 -25.09 17.53
C ILE A 532 16.34 -26.04 17.91
N PHE A 533 16.68 -27.21 18.48
CA PHE A 533 15.69 -28.18 18.91
C PHE A 533 14.87 -27.67 20.10
N LEU A 534 15.49 -26.94 21.03
CA LEU A 534 14.81 -26.31 22.16
C LEU A 534 13.78 -25.28 21.69
N HIS A 535 14.15 -24.40 20.75
CA HIS A 535 13.22 -23.41 20.19
C HIS A 535 12.00 -24.06 19.54
N SER A 536 12.20 -25.19 18.84
CA SER A 536 11.11 -25.95 18.21
C SER A 536 10.20 -26.61 19.26
N ILE A 537 10.75 -27.05 20.39
CA ILE A 537 9.99 -27.62 21.52
C ILE A 537 9.19 -26.54 22.25
N GLU A 538 9.75 -25.36 22.50
CA GLU A 538 9.04 -24.23 23.13
C GLU A 538 7.79 -23.84 22.34
N GLN A 539 7.88 -23.87 21.01
CA GLN A 539 6.74 -23.59 20.14
C GLN A 539 5.70 -24.70 20.15
N LEU A 540 6.09 -25.97 20.27
CA LEU A 540 5.14 -27.08 20.47
C LEU A 540 4.40 -26.97 21.81
N ILE A 541 5.05 -26.45 22.85
CA ILE A 541 4.39 -26.14 24.13
C ILE A 541 3.36 -25.02 23.94
N ALA A 542 3.70 -23.98 23.17
CA ALA A 542 2.78 -22.90 22.82
C ALA A 542 1.56 -23.39 22.01
N ASP A 543 1.76 -24.42 21.18
CA ASP A 543 0.70 -25.05 20.38
C ASP A 543 -0.14 -26.10 21.17
N ASN A 544 -0.01 -26.13 22.51
CA ASN A 544 -0.70 -27.04 23.44
C ASN A 544 -0.37 -28.54 23.31
N GLU A 545 0.71 -28.92 22.61
CA GLU A 545 1.17 -30.32 22.47
C GLU A 545 2.18 -30.70 23.56
N THR A 546 1.79 -30.51 24.83
CA THR A 546 2.67 -30.66 26.01
C THR A 546 3.23 -32.07 26.20
N THR A 547 2.46 -33.12 25.85
CA THR A 547 2.90 -34.52 25.99
C THR A 547 4.00 -34.91 24.99
N LEU A 548 3.91 -34.40 23.76
CA LEU A 548 4.93 -34.58 22.74
C LEU A 548 6.18 -33.77 23.11
N ALA A 549 6.01 -32.52 23.51
CA ALA A 549 7.10 -31.65 23.97
C ALA A 549 7.87 -32.28 25.15
N ASP A 550 7.20 -32.81 26.17
CA ASP A 550 7.82 -33.50 27.32
C ASP A 550 8.63 -34.74 26.92
N THR A 551 8.21 -35.43 25.85
CA THR A 551 8.91 -36.60 25.34
C THR A 551 10.17 -36.19 24.56
N LEU A 552 10.07 -35.13 23.76
CA LEU A 552 11.20 -34.55 23.04
C LEU A 552 12.23 -33.92 23.99
N GLN A 553 11.80 -33.23 25.05
CA GLN A 553 12.69 -32.67 26.07
C GLN A 553 13.51 -33.76 26.76
N ARG A 554 12.85 -34.84 27.22
CA ARG A 554 13.55 -35.97 27.85
C ARG A 554 14.51 -36.66 26.90
N HIS A 555 14.17 -36.75 25.62
CA HIS A 555 15.06 -37.32 24.61
C HIS A 555 16.28 -36.43 24.39
N LEU A 556 16.09 -35.12 24.19
CA LEU A 556 17.17 -34.15 23.96
C LEU A 556 18.16 -34.09 25.14
N ILE A 557 17.65 -34.19 26.38
CA ILE A 557 18.49 -34.29 27.59
C ILE A 557 19.34 -35.57 27.56
N ARG A 558 18.75 -36.71 27.21
CA ARG A 558 19.39 -38.04 27.22
C ARG A 558 20.30 -38.31 26.02
N SER A 559 20.15 -37.55 24.93
CA SER A 559 21.02 -37.61 23.76
C SER A 559 22.04 -36.49 23.81
N LEU A 560 21.78 -35.37 23.13
CA LEU A 560 22.76 -34.32 22.86
C LEU A 560 23.27 -33.64 24.13
N CYS A 561 22.43 -33.38 25.15
CA CYS A 561 22.92 -32.79 26.40
C CYS A 561 23.83 -33.77 27.18
N THR A 562 23.53 -35.07 27.09
CA THR A 562 24.35 -36.12 27.71
C THR A 562 25.67 -36.28 26.96
N ASP A 563 25.64 -36.24 25.61
CA ASP A 563 26.85 -36.26 24.78
C ASP A 563 27.76 -35.06 25.07
N MET A 564 27.18 -33.86 25.22
CA MET A 564 27.92 -32.66 25.60
C MET A 564 28.57 -32.81 26.98
N CYS A 565 27.85 -33.36 27.96
CA CYS A 565 28.38 -33.63 29.29
C CYS A 565 29.54 -34.64 29.24
N ASP A 566 29.39 -35.71 28.46
CA ASP A 566 30.40 -36.76 28.34
C ASP A 566 31.67 -36.25 27.64
N ILE A 567 31.54 -35.36 26.65
CA ILE A 567 32.69 -34.67 26.03
C ILE A 567 33.43 -33.85 27.09
N ILE A 568 32.72 -33.04 27.88
CA ILE A 568 33.34 -32.22 28.95
C ILE A 568 34.05 -33.11 29.98
N ILE A 569 33.49 -34.28 30.31
CA ILE A 569 34.10 -35.20 31.29
C ILE A 569 35.34 -35.91 30.71
N ARG A 570 35.32 -36.33 29.45
CA ARG A 570 36.46 -36.98 28.79
C ARG A 570 37.66 -36.06 28.65
N GLU A 571 37.44 -34.74 28.56
CA GLU A 571 38.53 -33.75 28.51
C GLU A 571 39.28 -33.60 29.84
N ILE A 572 38.56 -33.73 30.96
CA ILE A 572 39.14 -33.52 32.29
C ILE A 572 39.86 -34.79 32.76
N ASP A 573 39.30 -35.96 32.46
CA ASP A 573 39.83 -37.25 32.87
C ASP A 573 40.27 -38.09 31.67
N THR A 574 41.57 -38.12 31.41
CA THR A 574 42.20 -38.93 30.34
C THR A 574 41.93 -40.43 30.48
N SER A 575 41.49 -40.91 31.65
CA SER A 575 41.09 -42.32 31.83
C SER A 575 39.70 -42.63 31.26
N ALA A 576 38.89 -41.61 30.96
CA ALA A 576 37.60 -41.74 30.28
C ALA A 576 37.72 -41.70 28.74
N SER A 577 38.87 -41.25 28.20
CA SER A 577 39.13 -41.13 26.75
C SER A 577 39.23 -42.47 26.02
N THR A 578 39.42 -43.59 26.73
CA THR A 578 39.55 -44.93 26.12
C THR A 578 38.21 -45.64 25.85
N LYS A 579 37.07 -45.03 26.20
CA LYS A 579 35.74 -45.63 26.02
C LYS A 579 34.96 -44.95 24.89
N THR A 580 34.56 -45.72 23.89
CA THR A 580 33.70 -45.29 22.78
C THR A 580 32.22 -45.43 23.16
N GLY A 581 31.47 -44.32 23.20
CA GLY A 581 30.01 -44.29 23.49
C GLY A 581 29.63 -43.56 24.79
N GLN A 582 28.34 -43.27 24.99
CA GLN A 582 27.80 -42.54 26.15
C GLN A 582 28.15 -43.21 27.49
N LEU A 583 28.53 -42.41 28.49
CA LEU A 583 28.85 -42.89 29.84
C LEU A 583 27.56 -43.22 30.60
N SER A 584 27.55 -44.32 31.35
CA SER A 584 26.41 -44.61 32.23
C SER A 584 26.34 -43.65 33.41
N ILE A 585 25.16 -43.49 34.00
CA ILE A 585 24.91 -42.56 35.13
C ILE A 585 25.82 -42.88 36.32
N GLU A 586 26.05 -44.16 36.60
CA GLU A 586 26.91 -44.62 37.69
C GLU A 586 28.39 -44.37 37.40
N GLU A 587 28.82 -44.56 36.15
CA GLU A 587 30.20 -44.23 35.73
C GLU A 587 30.46 -42.73 35.78
N ARG A 588 29.51 -41.91 35.31
CA ARG A 588 29.63 -40.45 35.35
C ARG A 588 29.78 -39.95 36.78
N ASN A 589 28.98 -40.47 37.71
CA ASN A 589 29.08 -40.14 39.13
C ASN A 589 30.43 -40.57 39.74
N LYS A 590 30.93 -41.77 39.40
CA LYS A 590 32.23 -42.26 39.89
C LYS A 590 33.41 -41.42 39.39
N ILE A 591 33.34 -40.90 38.16
CA ILE A 591 34.36 -40.02 37.59
C ILE A 591 34.27 -38.63 38.26
N ILE A 592 33.07 -38.05 38.35
CA ILE A 592 32.85 -36.73 38.96
C ILE A 592 33.36 -36.67 40.41
N GLN A 593 33.15 -37.72 41.21
CA GLN A 593 33.64 -37.77 42.59
C GLN A 593 35.17 -37.71 42.72
N LYS A 594 35.91 -38.15 41.70
CA LYS A 594 37.38 -38.12 41.67
C LYS A 594 37.97 -36.78 41.22
N LEU A 595 37.15 -35.88 40.66
CA LEU A 595 37.59 -34.58 40.15
C LEU A 595 37.81 -33.53 41.25
N PRO A 596 38.60 -32.46 41.03
CA PRO A 596 38.78 -31.33 41.96
C PRO A 596 37.46 -30.63 42.33
N GLU A 597 37.41 -29.95 43.48
CA GLU A 597 36.18 -29.29 44.00
C GLU A 597 35.53 -28.32 43.00
N SER A 598 36.33 -27.54 42.27
CA SER A 598 35.87 -26.59 41.26
C SER A 598 35.10 -27.27 40.12
N SER A 599 35.64 -28.34 39.53
CA SER A 599 35.00 -29.09 38.44
C SER A 599 33.87 -30.00 38.95
N ARG A 600 34.02 -30.59 40.14
CA ARG A 600 33.03 -31.48 40.77
C ARG A 600 31.71 -30.76 41.04
N ASN A 601 31.76 -29.53 41.53
CA ASN A 601 30.56 -28.75 41.86
C ASN A 601 29.71 -28.43 40.62
N HIS A 602 30.34 -28.14 39.48
CA HIS A 602 29.64 -27.84 38.22
C HIS A 602 29.11 -29.13 37.58
N LEU A 603 29.93 -30.19 37.49
CA LEU A 603 29.53 -31.44 36.84
C LEU A 603 28.51 -32.26 37.64
N SER A 604 28.50 -32.18 38.98
CA SER A 604 27.45 -32.82 39.80
C SER A 604 26.08 -32.20 39.51
N LYS A 605 26.00 -30.86 39.41
CA LYS A 605 24.77 -30.14 39.06
C LYS A 605 24.29 -30.47 37.65
N VAL A 606 25.22 -30.62 36.70
CA VAL A 606 24.92 -31.06 35.33
C VAL A 606 24.36 -32.48 35.35
N ASN A 607 25.04 -33.43 36.01
CA ASN A 607 24.61 -34.83 36.04
C ASN A 607 23.25 -35.02 36.74
N GLU A 608 22.94 -34.22 37.76
CA GLU A 608 21.60 -34.16 38.35
C GLU A 608 20.55 -33.64 37.35
N SER A 609 20.87 -32.61 36.58
CA SER A 609 19.95 -32.05 35.57
C SER A 609 19.72 -32.97 34.36
N LEU A 610 20.64 -33.91 34.09
CA LEU A 610 20.43 -34.93 33.05
C LEU A 610 19.27 -35.91 33.37
N ASN A 611 18.84 -35.97 34.64
CA ASN A 611 17.64 -36.71 35.05
C ASN A 611 16.39 -35.81 35.16
N GLY A 612 16.54 -34.51 34.90
CA GLY A 612 15.48 -33.52 34.94
C GLY A 612 14.52 -33.62 33.77
N LYS A 613 13.51 -32.73 33.78
CA LYS A 613 12.52 -32.61 32.71
C LYS A 613 12.70 -31.38 31.82
N ASN A 614 13.48 -30.39 32.26
CA ASN A 614 13.60 -29.10 31.59
C ASN A 614 14.99 -28.96 30.94
N VAL A 615 15.02 -28.96 29.61
CA VAL A 615 16.25 -28.85 28.79
C VAL A 615 16.96 -27.51 29.06
N GLU A 616 16.24 -26.41 29.22
CA GLU A 616 16.83 -25.08 29.38
C GLU A 616 17.66 -24.99 30.65
N THR A 617 17.16 -25.57 31.75
CA THR A 617 17.92 -25.62 33.01
C THR A 617 19.18 -26.50 32.91
N THR A 618 19.11 -27.57 32.12
CA THR A 618 20.26 -28.45 31.85
C THR A 618 21.28 -27.76 30.94
N LEU A 619 20.81 -26.99 29.95
CA LEU A 619 21.64 -26.25 29.01
C LEU A 619 22.43 -25.15 29.72
N THR A 620 21.80 -24.34 30.57
CA THR A 620 22.51 -23.30 31.35
C THR A 620 23.60 -23.91 32.23
N ARG A 621 23.32 -25.06 32.87
CA ARG A 621 24.33 -25.76 33.68
C ARG A 621 25.49 -26.31 32.85
N LEU A 622 25.22 -26.73 31.61
CA LEU A 622 26.26 -27.16 30.65
C LEU A 622 27.08 -25.99 30.14
N GLU A 623 26.47 -24.82 29.89
CA GLU A 623 27.15 -23.58 29.54
C GLU A 623 28.09 -23.13 30.67
N ASP A 624 27.62 -23.13 31.91
CA ASP A 624 28.42 -22.82 33.10
C ASP A 624 29.59 -23.80 33.25
N ALA A 625 29.35 -25.11 33.09
CA ALA A 625 30.40 -26.12 33.17
C ALA A 625 31.43 -25.99 32.04
N ALA A 626 31.01 -25.68 30.81
CA ALA A 626 31.92 -25.46 29.68
C ALA A 626 32.79 -24.20 29.87
N SER A 627 32.20 -23.14 30.43
CA SER A 627 32.89 -21.88 30.71
C SER A 627 33.91 -22.02 31.86
N GLU A 628 33.51 -22.60 32.99
CA GLU A 628 34.36 -22.69 34.18
C GLU A 628 35.46 -23.76 34.07
N ILE A 629 35.21 -24.84 33.33
CA ILE A 629 36.14 -25.97 33.26
C ILE A 629 37.03 -25.90 32.02
N LEU A 630 36.43 -25.64 30.85
CA LEU A 630 37.13 -25.68 29.56
C LEU A 630 37.44 -24.28 29.01
N GLN A 631 37.03 -23.21 29.70
CA GLN A 631 37.15 -21.81 29.26
C GLN A 631 36.50 -21.58 27.88
N VAL A 632 35.42 -22.33 27.59
CA VAL A 632 34.68 -22.23 26.33
C VAL A 632 33.42 -21.42 26.54
N ILE A 633 33.34 -20.26 25.86
CA ILE A 633 32.14 -19.44 25.86
C ILE A 633 31.19 -19.96 24.78
N LEU A 634 30.08 -20.57 25.22
CA LEU A 634 28.98 -20.99 24.36
C LEU A 634 27.95 -19.87 24.30
N LYS A 635 27.74 -19.30 23.10
CA LYS A 635 26.75 -18.23 22.88
C LYS A 635 25.57 -18.80 22.11
N ARG A 636 24.34 -18.44 22.52
CA ARG A 636 23.15 -18.79 21.75
C ARG A 636 23.26 -18.26 20.30
N PRO A 637 22.87 -19.06 19.29
CA PRO A 637 22.99 -18.66 17.89
C PRO A 637 22.14 -17.42 17.60
N ASN A 638 22.68 -16.49 16.80
CA ASN A 638 21.91 -15.37 16.26
C ASN A 638 21.05 -15.83 15.06
N LYS A 639 20.11 -14.99 14.61
CA LYS A 639 19.18 -15.30 13.51
C LYS A 639 19.86 -15.74 12.20
N LYS A 640 21.09 -15.28 11.92
CA LYS A 640 21.84 -15.67 10.71
C LYS A 640 22.44 -17.06 10.89
N THR A 641 23.17 -17.27 11.99
CA THR A 641 23.77 -18.57 12.35
C THR A 641 22.72 -19.66 12.56
N GLU A 642 21.54 -19.32 13.06
CA GLU A 642 20.42 -20.25 13.22
C GLU A 642 19.91 -20.74 11.86
N LYS A 643 19.77 -19.85 10.87
CA LYS A 643 19.41 -20.23 9.49
C LYS A 643 20.46 -21.15 8.86
N ASP A 644 21.74 -20.82 9.03
CA ASP A 644 22.83 -21.60 8.46
C ASP A 644 22.90 -23.01 9.10
N LEU A 645 22.74 -23.11 10.41
CA LEU A 645 22.67 -24.39 11.14
C LEU A 645 21.43 -25.22 10.77
N ILE A 646 20.26 -24.59 10.60
CA ILE A 646 19.05 -25.28 10.16
C ILE A 646 19.24 -25.86 8.74
N LEU A 647 19.93 -25.13 7.85
CA LEU A 647 20.27 -25.63 6.52
C LEU A 647 21.26 -26.80 6.61
N ASP A 648 22.32 -26.69 7.41
CA ASP A 648 23.31 -27.77 7.61
C ASP A 648 22.66 -29.05 8.17
N ILE A 649 21.83 -28.94 9.21
CA ILE A 649 21.12 -30.10 9.78
C ILE A 649 20.18 -30.73 8.74
N ARG A 650 19.47 -29.91 7.97
CA ARG A 650 18.56 -30.39 6.93
C ARG A 650 19.30 -31.15 5.84
N GLU A 651 20.40 -30.61 5.32
CA GLU A 651 21.17 -31.27 4.27
C GLU A 651 21.80 -32.57 4.78
N LYS A 652 22.29 -32.61 6.03
CA LYS A 652 22.73 -33.86 6.68
C LYS A 652 21.63 -34.90 6.85
N LEU A 653 20.41 -34.49 7.16
CA LEU A 653 19.26 -35.40 7.26
C LEU A 653 18.85 -35.93 5.88
N LYS A 654 18.94 -35.09 4.84
CA LYS A 654 18.70 -35.51 3.45
C LYS A 654 19.76 -36.49 2.98
N GLU A 655 21.04 -36.19 3.18
CA GLU A 655 22.16 -37.06 2.84
C GLU A 655 22.00 -38.44 3.49
N LYS A 656 21.74 -38.49 4.80
CA LYS A 656 21.42 -39.73 5.51
C LYS A 656 20.22 -40.45 4.94
N LEU A 657 19.16 -39.74 4.58
CA LEU A 657 17.99 -40.35 3.96
C LEU A 657 18.30 -40.94 2.59
N THR A 658 19.18 -40.34 1.78
CA THR A 658 19.57 -40.86 0.45
C THR A 658 20.20 -42.25 0.52
N ASP A 659 21.08 -42.47 1.49
CA ASP A 659 21.87 -43.71 1.60
C ASP A 659 21.16 -44.80 2.43
N GLU A 660 20.15 -44.42 3.22
CA GLU A 660 19.44 -45.34 4.12
C GLU A 660 18.57 -46.35 3.38
N GLN A 661 18.60 -47.60 3.85
CA GLN A 661 17.82 -48.71 3.29
C GLN A 661 16.87 -49.33 4.32
N ASP A 662 17.08 -49.07 5.62
CA ASP A 662 16.18 -49.58 6.67
C ASP A 662 14.83 -48.85 6.65
N PRO A 663 13.70 -49.56 6.43
CA PRO A 663 12.36 -48.97 6.42
C PRO A 663 12.03 -48.15 7.68
N ALA A 664 12.47 -48.59 8.86
CA ALA A 664 12.19 -47.90 10.11
C ALA A 664 12.93 -46.54 10.19
N MET A 665 14.20 -46.51 9.78
CA MET A 665 15.00 -45.29 9.72
C MET A 665 14.55 -44.35 8.59
N ILE A 666 14.19 -44.89 7.42
CA ILE A 666 13.61 -44.11 6.30
C ILE A 666 12.35 -43.38 6.77
N LEU A 667 11.44 -44.07 7.47
CA LEU A 667 10.22 -43.46 8.01
C LEU A 667 10.54 -42.38 9.04
N HIS A 668 11.49 -42.64 9.94
CA HIS A 668 11.90 -41.69 10.98
C HIS A 668 12.50 -40.40 10.40
N LEU A 669 13.44 -40.51 9.46
CA LEU A 669 14.08 -39.37 8.79
C LEU A 669 13.07 -38.59 7.94
N THR A 670 12.20 -39.29 7.21
CA THR A 670 11.14 -38.67 6.40
C THR A 670 10.19 -37.86 7.25
N ILE A 671 9.72 -38.38 8.39
CA ILE A 671 8.82 -37.66 9.30
C ILE A 671 9.50 -36.43 9.90
N THR A 672 10.79 -36.52 10.21
CA THR A 672 11.56 -35.38 10.72
C THR A 672 11.67 -34.27 9.67
N LEU A 673 11.86 -34.62 8.39
CA LEU A 673 11.90 -33.68 7.26
C LEU A 673 10.51 -33.12 6.90
N LEU A 674 9.44 -33.92 7.03
CA LEU A 674 8.07 -33.44 6.87
C LEU A 674 7.66 -32.48 7.98
N PHE A 675 8.05 -32.75 9.22
CA PHE A 675 7.84 -31.83 10.31
C PHE A 675 8.51 -30.48 10.02
N TYR A 676 9.75 -30.50 9.51
CA TYR A 676 10.44 -29.29 9.06
C TYR A 676 9.67 -28.54 7.97
N ALA A 677 9.13 -29.25 6.99
CA ALA A 677 8.37 -28.63 5.91
C ALA A 677 7.11 -27.97 6.44
N VAL A 678 6.25 -28.73 7.12
CA VAL A 678 4.91 -28.29 7.55
C VAL A 678 4.99 -27.18 8.61
N ASN A 679 5.99 -27.20 9.49
CA ASN A 679 6.08 -26.30 10.63
C ASN A 679 7.05 -25.12 10.39
N ASN A 680 7.02 -24.51 9.20
CA ASN A 680 7.78 -23.29 8.87
C ASN A 680 9.31 -23.38 9.09
N GLY A 681 9.91 -24.54 8.81
CA GLY A 681 11.36 -24.71 8.88
C GLY A 681 11.91 -25.07 10.27
N ARG A 682 11.05 -25.54 11.18
CA ARG A 682 11.43 -25.98 12.54
C ARG A 682 11.91 -27.43 12.55
N LEU A 683 13.04 -27.71 13.19
CA LEU A 683 13.61 -29.05 13.26
C LEU A 683 13.36 -29.69 14.63
N ILE A 684 13.14 -31.00 14.66
CA ILE A 684 12.96 -31.76 15.90
C ILE A 684 14.02 -32.85 16.02
N HIS A 685 14.42 -33.11 17.27
CA HIS A 685 15.27 -34.24 17.62
C HIS A 685 14.46 -35.26 18.41
N ALA A 686 13.89 -36.22 17.68
CA ALA A 686 12.92 -37.17 18.21
C ALA A 686 13.46 -38.60 18.24
N PRO A 687 13.07 -39.45 19.20
CA PRO A 687 13.35 -40.88 19.14
C PRO A 687 12.45 -41.59 18.11
N GLY A 688 12.87 -42.73 17.59
CA GLY A 688 12.04 -43.55 16.69
C GLY A 688 10.68 -43.93 17.30
N LYS A 689 10.58 -44.07 18.62
CA LYS A 689 9.34 -44.40 19.34
C LYS A 689 8.26 -43.31 19.28
N THR A 690 8.62 -42.06 18.98
CA THR A 690 7.65 -40.96 18.85
C THR A 690 7.11 -40.80 17.44
N VAL A 691 7.58 -41.61 16.48
CA VAL A 691 7.11 -41.61 15.08
C VAL A 691 5.58 -41.73 14.98
N PRO A 692 4.89 -42.68 15.66
CA PRO A 692 3.42 -42.75 15.66
C PRO A 692 2.74 -41.46 16.11
N THR A 693 3.27 -40.83 17.15
CA THR A 693 2.74 -39.59 17.73
C THR A 693 2.96 -38.41 16.79
N LEU A 694 4.09 -38.37 16.09
CA LEU A 694 4.42 -37.37 15.09
C LEU A 694 3.55 -37.52 13.83
N ILE A 695 3.28 -38.74 13.37
CA ILE A 695 2.33 -38.98 12.25
C ILE A 695 0.94 -38.47 12.63
N LYS A 696 0.47 -38.77 13.86
CA LYS A 696 -0.83 -38.26 14.35
C LYS A 696 -0.86 -36.73 14.47
N PHE A 697 0.27 -36.09 14.76
CA PHE A 697 0.38 -34.64 14.79
C PHE A 697 0.33 -34.05 13.38
N LEU A 698 1.10 -34.61 12.45
CA LEU A 698 1.19 -34.15 11.05
C LEU A 698 -0.06 -34.46 10.22
N SER A 699 -0.85 -35.47 10.61
CA SER A 699 -2.08 -35.81 9.88
C SER A 699 -3.17 -34.73 9.95
N LYS A 700 -3.05 -33.78 10.88
CA LYS A 700 -3.91 -32.59 10.95
C LYS A 700 -3.71 -31.63 9.78
N THR A 701 -2.55 -31.66 9.12
CA THR A 701 -2.11 -30.68 8.12
C THR A 701 -1.75 -31.30 6.77
N LEU A 702 -1.41 -32.58 6.73
CA LEU A 702 -1.08 -33.30 5.49
C LEU A 702 -2.33 -33.82 4.76
N PRO A 703 -2.30 -33.93 3.41
CA PRO A 703 -3.38 -34.55 2.62
C PRO A 703 -3.63 -36.03 2.94
N ASN A 704 -4.87 -36.48 2.72
CA ASN A 704 -5.33 -37.84 3.00
C ASN A 704 -4.50 -38.94 2.31
N ASN A 705 -4.04 -38.72 1.06
CA ASN A 705 -3.21 -39.68 0.32
C ASN A 705 -1.84 -39.90 1.00
N ILE A 706 -1.20 -38.82 1.46
CA ILE A 706 0.09 -38.88 2.15
C ILE A 706 -0.08 -39.50 3.53
N ASN A 707 -1.14 -39.14 4.26
CA ASN A 707 -1.46 -39.74 5.56
C ASN A 707 -1.66 -41.25 5.48
N GLN A 708 -2.39 -41.72 4.46
CA GLN A 708 -2.61 -43.15 4.24
C GLN A 708 -1.28 -43.89 4.00
N ARG A 709 -0.41 -43.36 3.13
CA ARG A 709 0.90 -43.97 2.84
C ARG A 709 1.84 -43.96 4.05
N LEU A 710 1.80 -42.93 4.88
CA LEU A 710 2.58 -42.87 6.13
C LEU A 710 2.09 -43.91 7.15
N HIS A 711 0.78 -44.12 7.27
CA HIS A 711 0.20 -45.16 8.14
C HIS A 711 0.49 -46.57 7.63
N GLU A 712 0.44 -46.81 6.30
CA GLU A 712 0.84 -48.10 5.71
C GLU A 712 2.31 -48.43 6.00
N MET A 713 3.21 -47.45 5.89
CA MET A 713 4.62 -47.61 6.22
C MET A 713 4.85 -47.82 7.72
N GLN A 714 4.08 -47.12 8.57
CA GLN A 714 4.12 -47.30 10.02
C GLN A 714 3.70 -48.72 10.42
N ASP A 715 2.61 -49.23 9.87
CA ASP A 715 2.11 -50.59 10.14
C ASP A 715 3.12 -51.64 9.70
N PHE A 716 3.75 -51.45 8.54
CA PHE A 716 4.83 -52.30 8.04
C PHE A 716 6.03 -52.34 8.99
N VAL A 717 6.50 -51.18 9.49
CA VAL A 717 7.61 -51.10 10.44
C VAL A 717 7.25 -51.77 11.78
N ILE A 718 6.02 -51.61 12.26
CA ILE A 718 5.54 -52.24 13.50
C ILE A 718 5.48 -53.77 13.33
N GLN A 719 5.00 -54.27 12.19
CA GLN A 719 4.97 -55.70 11.87
C GLN A 719 6.38 -56.30 11.77
N GLN A 720 7.33 -55.59 11.14
CA GLN A 720 8.74 -56.01 11.11
C GLN A 720 9.35 -56.11 12.51
N SER A 721 9.01 -55.19 13.41
CA SER A 721 9.54 -55.18 14.78
C SER A 721 8.95 -56.26 15.70
N THR A 722 7.77 -56.79 15.40
CA THR A 722 7.04 -57.75 16.27
C THR A 722 7.17 -59.22 15.84
N THR A 723 7.48 -59.51 14.57
CA THR A 723 7.46 -60.89 14.02
C THR A 723 8.82 -61.55 13.83
N GLY A 724 9.93 -60.92 14.22
CA GLY A 724 11.25 -61.58 14.21
C GLY A 724 11.63 -62.17 12.84
N GLY A 725 11.36 -61.44 11.77
CA GLY A 725 11.85 -61.76 10.43
C GLY A 725 11.10 -62.83 9.64
N VAL A 726 9.94 -63.33 10.09
CA VAL A 726 9.17 -64.30 9.28
C VAL A 726 7.68 -63.95 9.17
N ALA A 727 7.32 -63.63 7.91
CA ALA A 727 6.01 -63.69 7.25
C ALA A 727 5.22 -62.38 7.00
N SER A 728 5.22 -62.03 5.70
CA SER A 728 4.08 -61.65 4.83
C SER A 728 3.32 -60.35 5.05
N THR A 729 3.93 -59.24 4.62
CA THR A 729 3.34 -58.35 3.59
C THR A 729 4.50 -57.62 2.90
N GLN A 730 4.86 -57.98 1.67
CA GLN A 730 5.84 -57.18 0.91
C GLN A 730 5.21 -55.83 0.60
N LEU A 731 5.57 -54.79 1.34
CA LEU A 731 5.39 -53.42 0.85
C LEU A 731 6.29 -53.31 -0.39
N SER A 732 5.74 -52.97 -1.56
CA SER A 732 6.55 -52.88 -2.78
C SER A 732 7.70 -51.90 -2.57
N ASN A 733 8.88 -52.21 -3.10
CA ASN A 733 10.05 -51.29 -3.04
C ASN A 733 9.68 -49.89 -3.53
N GLU A 734 8.72 -49.79 -4.46
CA GLU A 734 8.12 -48.55 -4.96
C GLU A 734 7.47 -47.69 -3.85
N LYS A 735 6.79 -48.30 -2.87
CA LYS A 735 6.18 -47.56 -1.74
C LYS A 735 7.24 -47.05 -0.76
N ILE A 736 8.31 -47.82 -0.52
CA ILE A 736 9.44 -47.40 0.32
C ILE A 736 10.18 -46.25 -0.37
N GLU A 737 10.41 -46.38 -1.68
CA GLU A 737 11.03 -45.34 -2.50
C GLU A 737 10.15 -44.08 -2.57
N PHE A 738 8.83 -44.22 -2.58
CA PHE A 738 7.91 -43.10 -2.50
C PHE A 738 8.05 -42.32 -1.19
N ILE A 739 8.08 -43.00 -0.04
CA ILE A 739 8.29 -42.35 1.27
C ILE A 739 9.65 -41.65 1.31
N LYS A 740 10.68 -42.29 0.77
CA LYS A 740 12.04 -41.71 0.64
C LYS A 740 12.05 -40.44 -0.21
N LYS A 741 11.41 -40.47 -1.40
CA LYS A 741 11.25 -39.29 -2.28
C LYS A 741 10.44 -38.18 -1.60
N LEU A 742 9.41 -38.55 -0.83
CA LEU A 742 8.56 -37.62 -0.11
C LEU A 742 9.34 -36.86 0.98
N GLY A 743 10.27 -37.52 1.68
CA GLY A 743 11.20 -36.86 2.61
C GLY A 743 12.22 -35.94 1.93
N LEU A 744 12.82 -36.39 0.82
CA LEU A 744 13.80 -35.60 0.06
C LEU A 744 13.20 -34.31 -0.53
N ASN A 745 11.92 -34.35 -0.92
CA ASN A 745 11.19 -33.23 -1.55
C ASN A 745 10.28 -32.46 -0.60
N ALA A 746 10.40 -32.66 0.72
CA ALA A 746 9.45 -32.16 1.71
C ALA A 746 9.16 -30.63 1.62
N LYS A 747 10.11 -29.80 1.13
CA LYS A 747 9.92 -28.35 0.97
C LYS A 747 9.35 -27.91 -0.40
N GLU A 748 9.55 -28.71 -1.44
CA GLU A 748 9.06 -28.43 -2.80
C GLU A 748 7.59 -28.86 -2.98
N ASN A 749 7.13 -29.82 -2.18
CA ASN A 749 5.81 -30.44 -2.27
C ASN A 749 4.67 -29.69 -1.56
N MET A 750 4.84 -28.42 -1.20
CA MET A 750 3.75 -27.62 -0.60
C MET A 750 2.67 -27.16 -1.59
N SER A 751 2.83 -27.44 -2.89
CA SER A 751 1.68 -27.51 -3.81
C SER A 751 1.16 -28.96 -3.77
N PHE A 752 0.24 -29.26 -2.85
CA PHE A 752 -0.37 -30.59 -2.69
C PHE A 752 -1.28 -31.01 -3.88
N THR A 753 -0.99 -30.55 -5.09
CA THR A 753 -1.71 -30.86 -6.34
C THR A 753 -0.97 -31.86 -7.22
N SER A 754 0.34 -32.04 -7.08
CA SER A 754 1.17 -32.79 -8.05
C SER A 754 1.29 -34.30 -7.81
N PHE A 755 0.86 -34.84 -6.66
CA PHE A 755 0.96 -36.28 -6.36
C PHE A 755 -0.36 -37.05 -6.56
N SER A 756 -1.39 -36.41 -7.11
CA SER A 756 -2.71 -37.01 -7.31
C SER A 756 -2.85 -37.81 -8.62
N ASN A 757 -1.86 -37.81 -9.51
CA ASN A 757 -2.02 -38.37 -10.86
C ASN A 757 -1.31 -39.70 -11.15
N ASP A 758 -0.47 -40.22 -10.26
CA ASP A 758 0.24 -41.48 -10.52
C ASP A 758 -0.43 -42.70 -9.86
N THR A 759 -1.73 -42.91 -10.11
CA THR A 759 -2.39 -44.23 -9.99
C THR A 759 -3.58 -44.34 -10.94
N ASN A 760 -3.42 -43.98 -12.21
CA ASN A 760 -4.36 -44.36 -13.26
C ASN A 760 -3.63 -44.36 -14.60
N GLU A 761 -2.61 -45.20 -14.77
CA GLU A 761 -2.26 -45.68 -16.10
C GLU A 761 -1.41 -46.95 -16.04
N THR A 762 -1.89 -47.96 -16.79
CA THR A 762 -1.25 -49.19 -17.24
C THR A 762 -1.31 -50.45 -16.35
N SER A 763 -2.25 -51.33 -16.76
CA SER A 763 -2.34 -52.80 -16.65
C SER A 763 -2.59 -53.45 -15.28
#